data_AF-A0A9D1MD87-F1
#
_entry.id   AF-A0A9D1MD87-F1
#
_cell.length_a   1.000
_cell.length_b   1.000
_cell.length_c   1.000
_cell.angle_alpha   90.00
_cell.angle_beta   90.00
_cell.angle_gamma   90.00
#
_symmetry.space_group_name_H-M   'P 1'
#
loop_
_entity.id
_entity.type
_entity.pdbx_description
1 polymer ?
#
loop_
_entity_poly.entity_id
_entity_poly.type
_entity_poly.pdbx_seq_one_letter_code
_entity_poly.pdbx_strand_id
1 'polypeptide(L)'
;NISLPPGITTLWYQAFTGCSSLTEMFIPKSLETTIRDISDLRASNGPFYNSGIVTATVEDGMTKLPDELFAGMYNLKNVTLPDTLIEIQYGAFAYCTSLETIELPQYITEIEHEVFYNCTNLSNISLPPGITTLWYQAFTGCSSLTEMFIPKSLETTIRDISDLRASNGPFYNSGIVTATVEEGMTKLPDELFAGMYNLKNVTLPDTLIEIQDGAFVYCSSLENIRLPQYMINIGDTVFNGCTSLKQISLPDSITSMGTSLLSGCTSLEKAKLPNTTTKVQDSTFYNCSALTNIVLPSSVTVIGSSAFRGCSALSAIAIPEGVTTINGSAFANCTALESISIPSACRQIYGSAFRGCTALTSVELQYGLESIGSRAFYECDALAAVSIPDSVTSLGSQAFYGCDSLSDVSFGIGLKEIPDSAFRQCQALQEIILPRYCTKAAANAFAEDTKLTKVTALPGIASIENNSFSYPAKMTMRGVSGSYAQEYANNRNMMFEAINIPVTELNFYRDELDFSGTYQTKVLPLKIAPLDASADITYTSADENIAAVENGIVKSTGYGTTTITAQSGDYTDTITINVLRSANSVSLDKTSLSLDIGDTAQLTATMQPSNATDKLTWTTSNAEVAAVDNGTVTAVGAGTAVITVTTTSGKTAACTVEVAGTFTITASAGENGTISPCGDVPVRSNEKTVFNIIPDYGYVVKDVLVNGISVGAVENYTFSDLTGNATITAEFAKINVVYENNIITISSEAALKNLKLIIAAYDEEGKLTNCEIKTVTTNTGENYQDTIPEADNIKLMLWSGLDSMRPIWGDK
;
A
#
# COMPACT_ATOMS: atom_id res chain seq x y z
N ASN A 1 -70.40 10.44 8.96
CA ASN A 1 -69.73 10.05 7.70
C ASN A 1 -69.69 11.24 6.76
N ILE A 2 -68.59 11.41 6.03
CA ILE A 2 -68.44 12.42 4.98
C ILE A 2 -67.96 11.76 3.69
N SER A 3 -68.56 12.13 2.55
CA SER A 3 -68.07 11.75 1.23
C SER A 3 -67.86 13.04 0.46
N LEU A 4 -66.63 13.33 0.04
CA LEU A 4 -66.39 14.53 -0.75
C LEU A 4 -66.96 14.35 -2.18
N PRO A 5 -67.41 15.43 -2.84
CA PRO A 5 -67.96 15.34 -4.19
C PRO A 5 -66.92 14.84 -5.21
N PRO A 6 -67.28 13.98 -6.20
CA PRO A 6 -66.35 13.43 -7.19
C PRO A 6 -65.64 14.44 -8.13
N GLY A 7 -65.97 15.73 -8.04
CA GLY A 7 -65.34 16.79 -8.82
C GLY A 7 -64.51 17.76 -7.97
N ILE A 8 -64.32 17.48 -6.68
CA ILE A 8 -63.47 18.32 -5.83
C ILE A 8 -62.01 18.07 -6.20
N THR A 9 -61.28 19.14 -6.51
CA THR A 9 -59.85 19.08 -6.85
C THR A 9 -58.97 19.63 -5.74
N THR A 10 -59.54 20.41 -4.84
CA THR A 10 -58.80 21.18 -3.84
C THR A 10 -59.53 21.19 -2.50
N LEU A 11 -58.78 21.01 -1.42
CA LEU A 11 -59.32 21.13 -0.06
C LEU A 11 -58.49 22.08 0.80
N TRP A 12 -59.15 23.06 1.42
CA TRP A 12 -58.46 24.02 2.28
C TRP A 12 -58.10 23.39 3.62
N TYR A 13 -56.99 23.84 4.17
CA TYR A 13 -56.60 23.50 5.53
C TYR A 13 -57.71 23.92 6.48
N GLN A 14 -57.91 23.11 7.52
CA GLN A 14 -58.91 23.32 8.53
C GLN A 14 -60.39 23.32 8.07
N ALA A 15 -60.68 22.91 6.83
CA ALA A 15 -62.05 22.88 6.28
C ALA A 15 -63.07 22.12 7.16
N PHE A 16 -62.62 21.07 7.84
CA PHE A 16 -63.40 20.24 8.75
C PHE A 16 -62.77 20.16 10.15
N THR A 17 -62.01 21.18 10.54
CA THR A 17 -61.36 21.22 11.85
C THR A 17 -62.35 21.07 12.99
N GLY A 18 -62.06 20.16 13.92
CA GLY A 18 -62.86 19.99 15.13
C GLY A 18 -64.23 19.36 14.90
N CYS A 19 -64.53 18.84 13.71
CA CYS A 19 -65.75 18.09 13.41
C CYS A 19 -65.75 16.72 14.13
N SER A 20 -65.97 16.73 15.44
CA SER A 20 -65.87 15.57 16.33
C SER A 20 -66.94 14.49 16.12
N SER A 21 -68.05 14.82 15.46
CA SER A 21 -69.12 13.85 15.13
C SER A 21 -68.89 13.05 13.85
N LEU A 22 -67.90 13.43 13.02
CA LEU A 22 -67.55 12.66 11.81
C LEU A 22 -66.74 11.43 12.22
N THR A 23 -67.11 10.24 11.75
CA THR A 23 -66.44 8.97 12.09
C THR A 23 -65.77 8.28 10.91
N GLU A 24 -66.30 8.48 9.71
CA GLU A 24 -65.81 7.87 8.46
C GLU A 24 -65.72 8.92 7.35
N MET A 25 -64.72 8.78 6.49
CA MET A 25 -64.54 9.63 5.31
C MET A 25 -64.23 8.85 4.03
N PHE A 26 -64.74 9.34 2.90
CA PHE A 26 -64.39 8.87 1.56
C PHE A 26 -63.73 9.99 0.75
N ILE A 27 -62.54 9.72 0.21
CA ILE A 27 -61.74 10.65 -0.60
C ILE A 27 -61.86 10.29 -2.09
N PRO A 28 -62.38 11.19 -2.94
CA PRO A 28 -62.49 10.95 -4.37
C PRO A 28 -61.13 11.12 -5.06
N LYS A 29 -60.89 10.35 -6.12
CA LYS A 29 -59.65 10.39 -6.92
C LYS A 29 -59.41 11.72 -7.64
N SER A 30 -60.44 12.56 -7.70
CA SER A 30 -60.35 13.91 -8.26
C SER A 30 -59.59 14.89 -7.37
N LEU A 31 -59.39 14.57 -6.08
CA LEU A 31 -58.71 15.46 -5.14
C LEU A 31 -57.21 15.50 -5.43
N GLU A 32 -56.72 16.63 -5.93
CA GLU A 32 -55.34 16.80 -6.39
C GLU A 32 -54.44 17.45 -5.34
N THR A 33 -54.96 18.36 -4.51
CA THR A 33 -54.12 19.16 -3.60
C THR A 33 -54.88 19.66 -2.38
N THR A 34 -54.14 19.97 -1.33
CA THR A 34 -54.62 20.74 -0.19
C THR A 34 -53.98 22.13 -0.21
N ILE A 35 -54.69 23.15 0.29
CA ILE A 35 -54.19 24.53 0.30
C ILE A 35 -54.14 25.08 1.72
N ARG A 36 -52.95 25.51 2.10
CA ARG A 36 -52.68 26.28 3.32
C ARG A 36 -52.83 27.77 3.07
N ASP A 37 -53.43 28.49 4.02
CA ASP A 37 -53.30 29.95 4.07
C ASP A 37 -51.89 30.31 4.57
N ILE A 38 -51.12 31.00 3.73
CA ILE A 38 -49.72 31.39 3.99
C ILE A 38 -49.61 32.29 5.24
N SER A 39 -50.73 32.90 5.68
CA SER A 39 -50.79 33.69 6.92
C SER A 39 -50.90 32.86 8.21
N ASP A 40 -51.25 31.56 8.13
CA ASP A 40 -51.35 30.68 9.28
C ASP A 40 -50.02 29.94 9.54
N LEU A 41 -49.26 30.43 10.52
CA LEU A 41 -47.97 29.89 10.96
C LEU A 41 -48.08 28.60 11.80
N ARG A 42 -49.28 28.06 12.04
CA ARG A 42 -49.44 26.80 12.80
C ARG A 42 -48.99 25.61 11.97
N ALA A 43 -48.02 24.84 12.49
CA ALA A 43 -47.52 23.63 11.86
C ALA A 43 -48.64 22.57 11.71
N SER A 44 -48.75 21.99 10.51
CA SER A 44 -49.41 20.70 10.22
C SER A 44 -50.90 20.55 10.58
N ASN A 45 -51.70 21.61 10.41
CA ASN A 45 -53.16 21.53 10.55
C ASN A 45 -53.83 21.17 9.22
N GLY A 46 -53.92 19.88 8.91
CA GLY A 46 -54.58 19.38 7.71
C GLY A 46 -56.07 19.76 7.60
N PRO A 47 -56.74 19.47 6.47
CA PRO A 47 -58.15 19.78 6.28
C PRO A 47 -59.11 19.20 7.33
N PHE A 48 -58.75 18.06 7.92
CA PHE A 48 -59.55 17.32 8.91
C PHE A 48 -58.96 17.36 10.32
N TYR A 49 -58.12 18.35 10.62
CA TYR A 49 -57.43 18.48 11.90
C TYR A 49 -58.38 18.35 13.11
N ASN A 50 -58.02 17.51 14.08
CA ASN A 50 -58.80 17.27 15.30
C ASN A 50 -60.27 16.86 15.04
N SER A 51 -60.55 16.20 13.91
CA SER A 51 -61.86 15.58 13.64
C SER A 51 -62.05 14.28 14.42
N GLY A 52 -63.30 13.79 14.50
CA GLY A 52 -63.63 12.50 15.13
C GLY A 52 -63.39 11.28 14.24
N ILE A 53 -62.82 11.47 13.05
CA ILE A 53 -62.77 10.44 12.01
C ILE A 53 -61.83 9.32 12.44
N VAL A 54 -62.32 8.08 12.35
CA VAL A 54 -61.61 6.85 12.73
C VAL A 54 -61.20 6.05 11.50
N THR A 55 -61.98 6.11 10.42
CA THR A 55 -61.74 5.35 9.18
C THR A 55 -61.77 6.26 7.96
N ALA A 56 -60.79 6.10 7.07
CA ALA A 56 -60.72 6.79 5.78
C ALA A 56 -60.55 5.79 4.63
N THR A 57 -61.24 6.02 3.51
CA THR A 57 -61.09 5.23 2.28
C THR A 57 -60.78 6.17 1.12
N VAL A 58 -59.71 5.88 0.39
CA VAL A 58 -59.31 6.62 -0.82
C VAL A 58 -59.80 5.86 -2.06
N GLU A 59 -60.42 6.58 -3.00
CA GLU A 59 -60.99 6.02 -4.23
C GLU A 59 -59.90 5.42 -5.13
N ASP A 60 -60.22 4.25 -5.72
CA ASP A 60 -59.39 3.61 -6.73
C ASP A 60 -59.14 4.51 -7.95
N GLY A 61 -57.89 4.52 -8.43
CA GLY A 61 -57.43 5.41 -9.50
C GLY A 61 -56.75 6.70 -9.01
N MET A 62 -56.73 6.98 -7.70
CA MET A 62 -55.85 8.03 -7.16
C MET A 62 -54.39 7.60 -7.29
N THR A 63 -53.55 8.48 -7.84
CA THR A 63 -52.12 8.20 -8.09
C THR A 63 -51.20 8.93 -7.11
N LYS A 64 -51.65 10.06 -6.55
CA LYS A 64 -50.89 10.86 -5.58
C LYS A 64 -51.76 11.20 -4.39
N LEU A 65 -51.25 11.02 -3.17
CA LEU A 65 -51.96 11.38 -1.95
C LEU A 65 -51.58 12.81 -1.54
N PRO A 66 -52.53 13.77 -1.50
CA PRO A 66 -52.26 15.18 -1.25
C PRO A 66 -51.55 15.50 0.08
N ASP A 67 -50.74 16.56 0.06
CA ASP A 67 -50.03 17.12 1.21
C ASP A 67 -50.94 17.24 2.45
N GLU A 68 -50.45 16.82 3.60
CA GLU A 68 -51.07 16.99 4.92
C GLU A 68 -52.57 16.62 4.99
N LEU A 69 -53.08 15.78 4.08
CA LEU A 69 -54.51 15.48 3.94
C LEU A 69 -55.11 14.93 5.24
N PHE A 70 -54.39 14.02 5.91
CA PHE A 70 -54.79 13.42 7.17
C PHE A 70 -54.06 14.03 8.37
N ALA A 71 -53.29 15.11 8.19
CA ALA A 71 -52.47 15.67 9.25
C ALA A 71 -53.29 16.14 10.46
N GLY A 72 -52.87 15.71 11.66
CA GLY A 72 -53.51 16.02 12.94
C GLY A 72 -54.87 15.36 13.16
N MET A 73 -55.18 14.29 12.42
CA MET A 73 -56.35 13.45 12.69
C MET A 73 -56.05 12.47 13.84
N TYR A 74 -56.10 12.97 15.08
CA TYR A 74 -55.71 12.22 16.28
C TYR A 74 -56.50 10.93 16.54
N ASN A 75 -57.69 10.76 15.95
CA ASN A 75 -58.55 9.58 16.12
C ASN A 75 -58.46 8.57 14.97
N LEU A 76 -57.72 8.88 13.89
CA LEU A 76 -57.64 8.05 12.70
C LEU A 76 -56.91 6.74 13.01
N LYS A 77 -57.54 5.61 12.67
CA LYS A 77 -57.03 4.25 12.94
C LYS A 77 -56.87 3.41 11.69
N ASN A 78 -57.80 3.53 10.74
CA ASN A 78 -57.85 2.69 9.56
C ASN A 78 -57.87 3.56 8.30
N VAL A 79 -56.93 3.32 7.40
CA VAL A 79 -56.86 3.99 6.10
C VAL A 79 -56.73 2.95 5.01
N THR A 80 -57.65 2.93 4.06
CA THR A 80 -57.56 2.11 2.85
C THR A 80 -57.01 2.95 1.70
N LEU A 81 -55.81 2.61 1.23
CA LEU A 81 -55.14 3.23 0.08
C LEU A 81 -55.33 2.36 -1.18
N PRO A 82 -55.48 2.94 -2.38
CA PRO A 82 -55.62 2.19 -3.62
C PRO A 82 -54.26 1.70 -4.15
N ASP A 83 -54.26 0.56 -4.85
CA ASP A 83 -53.06 0.02 -5.49
C ASP A 83 -52.49 0.94 -6.59
N THR A 84 -53.29 1.88 -7.12
CA THR A 84 -52.85 2.86 -8.12
C THR A 84 -51.96 3.97 -7.56
N LEU A 85 -51.80 4.05 -6.24
CA LEU A 85 -51.02 5.09 -5.58
C LEU A 85 -49.53 4.86 -5.81
N ILE A 86 -48.83 5.89 -6.31
CA ILE A 86 -47.40 5.87 -6.60
C ILE A 86 -46.60 6.85 -5.71
N GLU A 87 -47.28 7.79 -5.07
CA GLU A 87 -46.67 8.90 -4.32
C GLU A 87 -47.51 9.26 -3.09
N ILE A 88 -46.85 9.45 -1.94
CA ILE A 88 -47.43 10.02 -0.72
C ILE A 88 -46.67 11.29 -0.39
N GLN A 89 -47.38 12.42 -0.44
CA GLN A 89 -46.76 13.73 -0.37
C GLN A 89 -46.57 14.25 1.06
N TYR A 90 -45.86 15.36 1.18
CA TYR A 90 -45.47 16.05 2.41
C TYR A 90 -46.51 15.91 3.54
N GLY A 91 -46.08 15.34 4.68
CA GLY A 91 -46.87 15.35 5.91
C GLY A 91 -48.24 14.67 5.86
N ALA A 92 -48.56 13.85 4.83
CA ALA A 92 -49.90 13.34 4.58
C ALA A 92 -50.59 12.69 5.80
N PHE A 93 -49.83 12.01 6.67
CA PHE A 93 -50.30 11.39 7.91
C PHE A 93 -49.69 12.00 9.18
N ALA A 94 -49.04 13.15 9.12
CA ALA A 94 -48.37 13.75 10.27
C ALA A 94 -49.32 13.88 11.48
N TYR A 95 -48.86 13.52 12.66
CA TYR A 95 -49.62 13.56 13.92
C TYR A 95 -50.90 12.69 13.96
N CYS A 96 -51.00 11.65 13.12
CA CYS A 96 -52.03 10.61 13.26
C CYS A 96 -51.70 9.68 14.46
N THR A 97 -51.83 10.20 15.68
CA THR A 97 -51.35 9.52 16.91
C THR A 97 -52.11 8.25 17.28
N SER A 98 -53.30 8.01 16.72
CA SER A 98 -54.04 6.74 16.91
C SER A 98 -53.81 5.70 15.81
N LEU A 99 -53.05 6.02 14.76
CA LEU A 99 -52.78 5.10 13.65
C LEU A 99 -51.79 4.02 14.13
N GLU A 100 -52.24 2.76 14.18
CA GLU A 100 -51.42 1.64 14.67
C GLU A 100 -50.69 0.91 13.53
N THR A 101 -51.34 0.79 12.37
CA THR A 101 -50.85 0.09 11.18
C THR A 101 -51.32 0.78 9.91
N ILE A 102 -50.55 0.71 8.83
CA ILE A 102 -50.97 1.12 7.49
C ILE A 102 -50.29 0.24 6.43
N GLU A 103 -51.05 -0.22 5.45
CA GLU A 103 -50.51 -0.96 4.31
C GLU A 103 -50.18 0.03 3.19
N LEU A 104 -48.90 0.14 2.84
CA LEU A 104 -48.44 0.98 1.74
C LEU A 104 -48.55 0.21 0.41
N PRO A 105 -49.17 0.79 -0.64
CA PRO A 105 -49.19 0.22 -1.98
C PRO A 105 -47.79 -0.12 -2.53
N GLN A 106 -47.69 -1.25 -3.23
CA GLN A 106 -46.40 -1.79 -3.69
C GLN A 106 -45.67 -0.92 -4.73
N TYR A 107 -46.39 -0.04 -5.45
CA TYR A 107 -45.85 0.80 -6.51
C TYR A 107 -45.34 2.16 -6.03
N ILE A 108 -45.41 2.43 -4.72
CA ILE A 108 -44.82 3.64 -4.15
C ILE A 108 -43.29 3.57 -4.27
N THR A 109 -42.71 4.56 -4.93
CA THR A 109 -41.26 4.71 -5.10
C THR A 109 -40.65 5.74 -4.14
N GLU A 110 -41.48 6.58 -3.52
CA GLU A 110 -41.04 7.71 -2.71
C GLU A 110 -41.97 7.97 -1.52
N ILE A 111 -41.37 8.21 -0.35
CA ILE A 111 -42.07 8.72 0.85
C ILE A 111 -41.44 10.06 1.21
N GLU A 112 -42.22 11.12 1.09
CA GLU A 112 -41.79 12.49 1.28
C GLU A 112 -41.55 12.89 2.76
N HIS A 113 -41.10 14.12 2.95
CA HIS A 113 -40.78 14.70 4.25
C HIS A 113 -41.99 14.62 5.20
N GLU A 114 -41.75 14.24 6.45
CA GLU A 114 -42.75 14.24 7.53
C GLU A 114 -44.01 13.40 7.33
N VAL A 115 -44.09 12.52 6.31
CA VAL A 115 -45.32 11.77 5.98
C VAL A 115 -45.98 11.11 7.20
N PHE A 116 -45.22 10.43 8.07
CA PHE A 116 -45.66 9.81 9.31
C PHE A 116 -45.08 10.49 10.57
N TYR A 117 -44.75 11.78 10.48
CA TYR A 117 -44.16 12.53 11.59
C TYR A 117 -45.03 12.46 12.85
N ASN A 118 -44.47 12.05 13.98
CA ASN A 118 -45.14 11.88 15.28
C ASN A 118 -46.40 11.00 15.23
N CYS A 119 -46.45 10.00 14.35
CA CYS A 119 -47.41 8.90 14.43
C CYS A 119 -46.99 7.95 15.57
N THR A 120 -47.19 8.36 16.82
CA THR A 120 -46.60 7.72 18.01
C THR A 120 -47.05 6.29 18.27
N ASN A 121 -48.27 5.91 17.86
CA ASN A 121 -48.78 4.54 18.02
C ASN A 121 -48.54 3.64 16.80
N LEU A 122 -47.94 4.18 15.72
CA LEU A 122 -47.61 3.38 14.54
C LEU A 122 -46.57 2.36 14.95
N SER A 123 -46.96 1.09 14.95
CA SER A 123 -46.17 -0.02 15.46
C SER A 123 -45.78 -1.03 14.40
N ASN A 124 -46.54 -1.06 13.29
CA ASN A 124 -46.25 -1.93 12.16
C ASN A 124 -46.51 -1.19 10.84
N ILE A 125 -45.44 -1.03 10.06
CA ILE A 125 -45.47 -0.56 8.68
C ILE A 125 -44.32 -1.23 7.92
N SER A 126 -44.58 -1.64 6.68
CA SER A 126 -43.55 -2.17 5.78
C SER A 126 -43.27 -1.16 4.68
N LEU A 127 -42.00 -0.94 4.38
CA LEU A 127 -41.61 -0.16 3.21
C LEU A 127 -41.96 -0.94 1.92
N PRO A 128 -42.47 -0.26 0.87
CA PRO A 128 -42.72 -0.89 -0.42
C PRO A 128 -41.46 -1.52 -1.01
N PRO A 129 -41.52 -2.72 -1.66
CA PRO A 129 -40.34 -3.36 -2.24
C PRO A 129 -39.66 -2.60 -3.39
N GLY A 130 -40.35 -1.61 -3.97
CA GLY A 130 -39.85 -0.75 -5.05
C GLY A 130 -39.46 0.66 -4.60
N ILE A 131 -39.39 0.92 -3.28
CA ILE A 131 -39.03 2.24 -2.75
C ILE A 131 -37.60 2.61 -3.17
N THR A 132 -37.41 3.77 -3.78
CA THR A 132 -36.09 4.28 -4.18
C THR A 132 -35.62 5.45 -3.33
N THR A 133 -36.57 6.18 -2.73
CA THR A 133 -36.30 7.45 -2.03
C THR A 133 -37.03 7.52 -0.70
N LEU A 134 -36.30 7.86 0.37
CA LEU A 134 -36.87 8.23 1.66
C LEU A 134 -36.42 9.63 2.07
N TRP A 135 -37.38 10.50 2.35
CA TRP A 135 -37.05 11.84 2.84
C TRP A 135 -36.78 11.85 4.33
N TYR A 136 -36.07 12.89 4.75
CA TYR A 136 -35.78 13.14 6.14
C TYR A 136 -37.09 13.28 6.92
N GLN A 137 -37.06 12.80 8.15
CA GLN A 137 -38.19 12.88 9.08
C GLN A 137 -39.49 12.18 8.66
N ALA A 138 -39.50 11.39 7.58
CA ALA A 138 -40.66 10.64 7.12
C ALA A 138 -41.33 9.81 8.24
N PHE A 139 -40.55 9.26 9.17
CA PHE A 139 -40.98 8.45 10.30
C PHE A 139 -40.50 8.99 11.65
N THR A 140 -40.22 10.30 11.73
CA THR A 140 -39.73 10.90 12.97
C THR A 140 -40.73 10.70 14.10
N GLY A 141 -40.26 10.28 15.28
CA GLY A 141 -41.11 10.18 16.46
C GLY A 141 -42.16 9.06 16.42
N CYS A 142 -42.10 8.15 15.45
CA CYS A 142 -42.84 6.88 15.47
C CYS A 142 -42.30 5.98 16.60
N SER A 143 -42.63 6.31 17.84
CA SER A 143 -42.05 5.71 19.05
C SER A 143 -42.49 4.29 19.34
N SER A 144 -43.60 3.82 18.75
CA SER A 144 -44.07 2.43 18.87
C SER A 144 -43.52 1.49 17.79
N LEU A 145 -42.86 2.02 16.75
CA LEU A 145 -42.29 1.23 15.66
C LEU A 145 -40.95 0.66 16.11
N THR A 146 -40.86 -0.65 16.33
CA THR A 146 -39.67 -1.28 16.96
C THR A 146 -38.73 -1.97 15.99
N GLU A 147 -39.19 -2.29 14.79
CA GLU A 147 -38.40 -2.97 13.76
C GLU A 147 -38.59 -2.33 12.39
N MET A 148 -37.58 -2.45 11.53
CA MET A 148 -37.63 -1.95 10.16
C MET A 148 -36.85 -2.86 9.22
N PHE A 149 -37.47 -3.19 8.09
CA PHE A 149 -36.82 -3.86 6.97
C PHE A 149 -36.56 -2.84 5.87
N ILE A 150 -35.31 -2.74 5.40
CA ILE A 150 -34.88 -1.79 4.37
C ILE A 150 -34.76 -2.52 3.02
N PRO A 151 -35.63 -2.23 2.04
CA PRO A 151 -35.59 -2.85 0.72
C PRO A 151 -34.31 -2.47 -0.04
N LYS A 152 -33.77 -3.40 -0.83
CA LYS A 152 -32.56 -3.19 -1.64
C LYS A 152 -32.72 -2.17 -2.76
N SER A 153 -33.97 -1.83 -3.08
CA SER A 153 -34.31 -0.81 -4.06
C SER A 153 -34.04 0.61 -3.55
N LEU A 154 -33.84 0.81 -2.24
CA LEU A 154 -33.62 2.13 -1.67
C LEU A 154 -32.24 2.67 -2.09
N GLU A 155 -32.23 3.75 -2.87
CA GLU A 155 -31.02 4.30 -3.48
C GLU A 155 -30.49 5.53 -2.74
N THR A 156 -31.38 6.37 -2.20
CA THR A 156 -31.01 7.66 -1.62
C THR A 156 -31.93 8.06 -0.47
N THR A 157 -31.41 8.92 0.41
CA THR A 157 -32.24 9.77 1.25
C THR A 157 -32.24 11.20 0.74
N ILE A 158 -33.24 12.00 1.12
CA ILE A 158 -33.35 13.41 0.71
C ILE A 158 -33.66 14.29 1.91
N ARG A 159 -32.83 15.33 2.10
CA ARG A 159 -33.05 16.41 3.06
C ARG A 159 -33.77 17.58 2.40
N ASP A 160 -34.79 18.12 3.06
CA ASP A 160 -35.31 19.45 2.71
C ASP A 160 -34.25 20.51 3.07
N ILE A 161 -33.75 21.22 2.05
CA ILE A 161 -32.70 22.25 2.18
C ILE A 161 -33.15 23.40 3.08
N SER A 162 -34.46 23.62 3.25
CA SER A 162 -35.00 24.62 4.16
C SER A 162 -34.91 24.22 5.64
N ASP A 163 -34.73 22.93 5.95
CA ASP A 163 -34.51 22.46 7.31
C ASP A 163 -33.03 22.58 7.71
N LEU A 164 -32.73 23.51 8.61
CA LEU A 164 -31.39 23.76 9.17
C LEU A 164 -30.96 22.73 10.22
N ARG A 165 -31.84 21.82 10.66
CA ARG A 165 -31.51 20.78 11.65
C ARG A 165 -30.62 19.72 10.99
N ALA A 166 -29.35 19.68 11.39
CA ALA A 166 -28.41 18.68 10.90
C ALA A 166 -28.70 17.29 11.49
N SER A 167 -28.61 16.25 10.65
CA SER A 167 -28.63 14.82 11.05
C SER A 167 -29.97 14.22 11.49
N ASN A 168 -31.10 14.75 10.99
CA ASN A 168 -32.42 14.14 11.19
C ASN A 168 -32.78 13.18 10.05
N GLY A 169 -32.28 11.95 10.10
CA GLY A 169 -32.60 10.93 9.09
C GLY A 169 -34.09 10.59 8.99
N PRO A 170 -34.51 9.74 8.04
CA PRO A 170 -35.91 9.34 7.85
C PRO A 170 -36.58 8.79 9.11
N PHE A 171 -35.82 8.10 9.96
CA PHE A 171 -36.31 7.43 11.18
C PHE A 171 -35.89 8.13 12.49
N TYR A 172 -35.55 9.41 12.42
CA TYR A 172 -35.04 10.17 13.57
C TYR A 172 -35.95 10.05 14.81
N ASN A 173 -35.37 9.74 15.98
CA ASN A 173 -36.11 9.59 17.24
C ASN A 173 -37.30 8.59 17.18
N SER A 174 -37.25 7.60 16.29
CA SER A 174 -38.20 6.48 16.26
C SER A 174 -37.95 5.47 17.39
N GLY A 175 -38.91 4.56 17.60
CA GLY A 175 -38.81 3.45 18.54
C GLY A 175 -37.95 2.28 18.05
N ILE A 176 -37.36 2.37 16.85
CA ILE A 176 -36.78 1.21 16.18
C ILE A 176 -35.53 0.74 16.93
N VAL A 177 -35.55 -0.53 17.32
CA VAL A 177 -34.47 -1.22 18.03
C VAL A 177 -33.66 -2.11 17.09
N THR A 178 -34.30 -2.66 16.05
CA THR A 178 -33.68 -3.58 15.09
C THR A 178 -33.97 -3.19 13.66
N ALA A 179 -32.93 -3.12 12.82
CA ALA A 179 -33.06 -2.91 11.39
C ALA A 179 -32.40 -4.06 10.59
N THR A 180 -33.05 -4.50 9.53
CA THR A 180 -32.49 -5.49 8.59
C THR A 180 -32.44 -4.89 7.20
N VAL A 181 -31.26 -4.88 6.59
CA VAL A 181 -31.05 -4.43 5.21
C VAL A 181 -31.14 -5.64 4.28
N GLU A 182 -31.94 -5.53 3.21
CA GLU A 182 -32.19 -6.63 2.27
C GLU A 182 -30.93 -7.09 1.53
N GLU A 183 -30.81 -8.42 1.37
CA GLU A 183 -29.75 -9.05 0.57
C GLU A 183 -29.78 -8.55 -0.89
N GLY A 184 -28.61 -8.19 -1.42
CA GLY A 184 -28.46 -7.59 -2.75
C GLY A 184 -28.33 -6.08 -2.73
N MET A 185 -28.55 -5.39 -1.60
CA MET A 185 -28.18 -3.98 -1.47
C MET A 185 -26.65 -3.85 -1.57
N THR A 186 -26.18 -2.97 -2.45
CA THR A 186 -24.74 -2.71 -2.69
C THR A 186 -24.27 -1.41 -2.04
N LYS A 187 -25.17 -0.47 -1.79
CA LYS A 187 -24.88 0.85 -1.24
C LYS A 187 -25.89 1.21 -0.17
N LEU A 188 -25.42 1.58 1.03
CA LEU A 188 -26.28 2.05 2.12
C LEU A 188 -26.37 3.57 2.04
N PRO A 189 -27.58 4.15 1.85
CA PRO A 189 -27.77 5.59 1.70
C PRO A 189 -27.24 6.43 2.88
N ASP A 190 -26.97 7.69 2.56
CA ASP A 190 -26.57 8.71 3.51
C ASP A 190 -27.61 8.91 4.62
N GLU A 191 -27.16 9.15 5.85
CA GLU A 191 -28.00 9.47 7.02
C GLU A 191 -29.25 8.58 7.26
N LEU A 192 -29.33 7.39 6.65
CA LEU A 192 -30.53 6.54 6.68
C LEU A 192 -30.99 6.21 8.10
N PHE A 193 -30.03 5.87 8.97
CA PHE A 193 -30.29 5.57 10.38
C PHE A 193 -29.91 6.72 11.32
N ALA A 194 -29.67 7.92 10.79
CA ALA A 194 -29.20 9.05 11.61
C ALA A 194 -30.22 9.43 12.70
N GLY A 195 -29.73 9.55 13.94
CA GLY A 195 -30.52 9.90 15.12
C GLY A 195 -31.52 8.85 15.60
N MET A 196 -31.33 7.59 15.20
CA MET A 196 -32.09 6.47 15.78
C MET A 196 -31.54 6.07 17.15
N TYR A 197 -31.88 6.84 18.18
CA TYR A 197 -31.33 6.70 19.53
C TYR A 197 -31.57 5.32 20.20
N ASN A 198 -32.58 4.57 19.75
CA ASN A 198 -32.92 3.25 20.29
C ASN A 198 -32.33 2.08 19.47
N LEU A 199 -31.71 2.34 18.31
CA LEU A 199 -31.22 1.30 17.41
C LEU A 199 -30.05 0.55 18.06
N LYS A 200 -30.20 -0.76 18.21
CA LYS A 200 -29.21 -1.65 18.85
C LYS A 200 -28.60 -2.66 17.91
N ASN A 201 -29.38 -3.20 16.98
CA ASN A 201 -28.95 -4.27 16.09
C ASN A 201 -29.27 -3.90 14.64
N VAL A 202 -28.25 -4.02 13.79
CA VAL A 202 -28.37 -3.80 12.35
C VAL A 202 -27.77 -5.00 11.64
N THR A 203 -28.57 -5.64 10.79
CA THR A 203 -28.10 -6.72 9.91
C THR A 203 -27.80 -6.12 8.53
N LEU A 204 -26.53 -6.11 8.15
CA LEU A 204 -26.05 -5.66 6.84
C LEU A 204 -25.78 -6.88 5.93
N PRO A 205 -26.13 -6.82 4.62
CA PRO A 205 -25.89 -7.91 3.69
C PRO A 205 -24.42 -7.97 3.24
N ASP A 206 -23.93 -9.17 2.90
CA ASP A 206 -22.54 -9.37 2.46
C ASP A 206 -22.28 -8.73 1.08
N THR A 207 -23.32 -8.40 0.32
CA THR A 207 -23.25 -7.68 -0.98
C THR A 207 -22.94 -6.19 -0.84
N LEU A 208 -23.00 -5.64 0.36
CA LEU A 208 -22.83 -4.21 0.60
C LEU A 208 -21.35 -3.81 0.44
N ILE A 209 -21.07 -3.00 -0.59
CA ILE A 209 -19.72 -2.53 -0.95
C ILE A 209 -19.43 -1.11 -0.44
N GLU A 210 -20.48 -0.34 -0.11
CA GLU A 210 -20.37 1.07 0.29
C GLU A 210 -21.38 1.43 1.39
N ILE A 211 -20.91 2.13 2.43
CA ILE A 211 -21.76 2.86 3.38
C ILE A 211 -21.50 4.35 3.18
N GLN A 212 -22.55 5.11 2.88
CA GLN A 212 -22.44 6.56 2.66
C GLN A 212 -22.41 7.36 3.95
N ASP A 213 -22.15 8.66 3.79
CA ASP A 213 -21.94 9.62 4.86
C ASP A 213 -23.06 9.60 5.89
N GLY A 214 -22.66 9.59 7.16
CA GLY A 214 -23.55 9.74 8.29
C GLY A 214 -24.58 8.63 8.52
N ALA A 215 -24.49 7.49 7.82
CA ALA A 215 -25.53 6.45 7.85
C ALA A 215 -25.97 5.98 9.25
N PHE A 216 -25.08 6.00 10.26
CA PHE A 216 -25.38 5.66 11.66
C PHE A 216 -25.08 6.80 12.65
N VAL A 217 -25.03 8.06 12.20
CA VAL A 217 -24.79 9.22 13.07
C VAL A 217 -25.78 9.23 14.24
N TYR A 218 -25.29 9.42 15.46
CA TYR A 218 -26.07 9.47 16.69
C TYR A 218 -26.96 8.24 16.96
N CYS A 219 -26.63 7.06 16.41
CA CYS A 219 -27.17 5.78 16.87
C CYS A 219 -26.62 5.41 18.26
N SER A 220 -27.01 6.17 19.28
CA SER A 220 -26.40 6.16 20.61
C SER A 220 -26.56 4.84 21.38
N SER A 221 -27.52 3.99 21.02
CA SER A 221 -27.70 2.64 21.59
C SER A 221 -26.99 1.51 20.81
N LEU A 222 -26.32 1.81 19.69
CA LEU A 222 -25.66 0.79 18.86
C LEU A 222 -24.41 0.26 19.58
N GLU A 223 -24.47 -0.98 20.07
CA GLU A 223 -23.37 -1.56 20.88
C GLU A 223 -22.30 -2.26 20.03
N ASN A 224 -22.72 -2.92 18.95
CA ASN A 224 -21.86 -3.67 18.04
C ASN A 224 -22.44 -3.63 16.63
N ILE A 225 -21.56 -3.60 15.62
CA ILE A 225 -21.95 -3.74 14.22
C ILE A 225 -20.92 -4.59 13.48
N ARG A 226 -21.39 -5.53 12.66
CA ARG A 226 -20.54 -6.32 11.77
C ARG A 226 -20.54 -5.68 10.39
N LEU A 227 -19.38 -5.23 9.94
CA LEU A 227 -19.20 -4.73 8.59
C LEU A 227 -19.01 -5.90 7.59
N PRO A 228 -19.61 -5.80 6.38
CA PRO A 228 -19.37 -6.73 5.27
C PRO A 228 -17.88 -6.88 4.92
N GLN A 229 -17.44 -8.11 4.64
CA GLN A 229 -16.02 -8.42 4.47
C GLN A 229 -15.37 -7.83 3.20
N TYR A 230 -16.17 -7.53 2.18
CA TYR A 230 -15.71 -7.03 0.87
C TYR A 230 -16.06 -5.54 0.64
N MET A 231 -16.36 -4.82 1.73
CA MET A 231 -16.64 -3.39 1.68
C MET A 231 -15.42 -2.60 1.17
N ILE A 232 -15.64 -1.67 0.24
CA ILE A 232 -14.58 -0.89 -0.41
C ILE A 232 -14.55 0.54 0.13
N ASN A 233 -15.73 1.13 0.37
CA ASN A 233 -15.89 2.54 0.74
C ASN A 233 -16.70 2.68 2.03
N ILE A 234 -16.24 3.55 2.92
CA ILE A 234 -16.99 4.01 4.09
C ILE A 234 -16.90 5.53 4.20
N GLY A 235 -18.06 6.19 4.23
CA GLY A 235 -18.20 7.63 4.17
C GLY A 235 -17.75 8.38 5.42
N ASP A 236 -17.95 9.70 5.39
CA ASP A 236 -17.71 10.59 6.51
C ASP A 236 -18.72 10.32 7.64
N THR A 237 -18.30 10.56 8.88
CA THR A 237 -19.14 10.57 10.10
C THR A 237 -19.99 9.31 10.36
N VAL A 238 -19.81 8.20 9.65
CA VAL A 238 -20.75 7.05 9.66
C VAL A 238 -21.15 6.61 11.06
N PHE A 239 -20.22 6.49 12.01
CA PHE A 239 -20.51 6.10 13.41
C PHE A 239 -20.37 7.25 14.40
N ASN A 240 -20.38 8.50 13.94
CA ASN A 240 -20.25 9.65 14.81
C ASN A 240 -21.34 9.64 15.90
N GLY A 241 -20.95 9.78 17.16
CA GLY A 241 -21.88 9.80 18.29
C GLY A 241 -22.56 8.47 18.60
N CYS A 242 -22.06 7.34 18.09
CA CYS A 242 -22.46 5.99 18.54
C CYS A 242 -21.90 5.71 19.94
N THR A 243 -22.42 6.38 20.96
CA THR A 243 -21.84 6.44 22.32
C THR A 243 -21.80 5.10 23.05
N SER A 244 -22.60 4.11 22.64
CA SER A 244 -22.58 2.74 23.20
C SER A 244 -21.69 1.76 22.45
N LEU A 245 -21.11 2.14 21.29
CA LEU A 245 -20.30 1.24 20.47
C LEU A 245 -18.99 0.90 21.20
N LYS A 246 -18.80 -0.37 21.54
CA LYS A 246 -17.64 -0.82 22.35
C LYS A 246 -16.43 -1.22 21.52
N GLN A 247 -16.68 -1.78 20.34
CA GLN A 247 -15.63 -2.23 19.44
C GLN A 247 -16.08 -2.15 17.99
N ILE A 248 -15.10 -1.96 17.10
CA ILE A 248 -15.33 -2.04 15.65
C ILE A 248 -14.12 -2.64 14.95
N SER A 249 -14.36 -3.44 13.92
CA SER A 249 -13.32 -3.95 13.04
C SER A 249 -13.62 -3.55 11.60
N LEU A 250 -12.80 -2.66 11.06
CA LEU A 250 -12.87 -2.27 9.65
C LEU A 250 -12.19 -3.35 8.78
N PRO A 251 -12.82 -3.85 7.72
CA PRO A 251 -12.25 -4.88 6.84
C PRO A 251 -11.08 -4.36 6.01
N ASP A 252 -10.12 -5.25 5.70
CA ASP A 252 -8.88 -4.93 4.97
C ASP A 252 -9.12 -4.60 3.48
N SER A 253 -10.33 -4.86 2.96
CA SER A 253 -10.76 -4.50 1.60
C SER A 253 -11.04 -3.01 1.42
N ILE A 254 -11.21 -2.25 2.51
CA ILE A 254 -11.50 -0.82 2.43
C ILE A 254 -10.29 -0.09 1.84
N THR A 255 -10.56 0.67 0.77
CA THR A 255 -9.57 1.53 0.11
C THR A 255 -9.86 3.01 0.32
N SER A 256 -11.08 3.36 0.75
CA SER A 256 -11.50 4.74 1.03
C SER A 256 -12.23 4.82 2.37
N MET A 257 -11.74 5.67 3.27
CA MET A 257 -12.36 5.97 4.58
C MET A 257 -12.56 7.47 4.74
N GLY A 258 -13.76 7.86 5.16
CA GLY A 258 -14.12 9.23 5.47
C GLY A 258 -13.59 9.76 6.81
N THR A 259 -13.76 11.06 7.00
CA THR A 259 -13.37 11.80 8.21
C THR A 259 -14.37 11.62 9.35
N SER A 260 -13.94 11.85 10.59
CA SER A 260 -14.79 11.79 11.79
C SER A 260 -15.56 10.46 11.98
N LEU A 261 -15.08 9.37 11.37
CA LEU A 261 -15.78 8.09 11.23
C LEU A 261 -16.33 7.55 12.56
N LEU A 262 -15.56 7.63 13.65
CA LEU A 262 -15.90 7.13 14.99
C LEU A 262 -15.92 8.26 16.04
N SER A 263 -15.99 9.52 15.61
CA SER A 263 -15.94 10.67 16.52
C SER A 263 -17.09 10.62 17.53
N GLY A 264 -16.81 10.78 18.82
CA GLY A 264 -17.80 10.73 19.89
C GLY A 264 -18.27 9.34 20.29
N CYS A 265 -17.63 8.26 19.83
CA CYS A 265 -17.88 6.90 20.34
C CYS A 265 -17.27 6.74 21.74
N THR A 266 -17.91 7.35 22.76
CA THR A 266 -17.32 7.49 24.10
C THR A 266 -17.08 6.18 24.85
N SER A 267 -17.77 5.09 24.47
CA SER A 267 -17.57 3.74 25.03
C SER A 267 -16.66 2.85 24.18
N LEU A 268 -16.04 3.37 23.11
CA LEU A 268 -15.21 2.58 22.21
C LEU A 268 -13.89 2.22 22.90
N GLU A 269 -13.71 0.94 23.22
CA GLU A 269 -12.51 0.42 23.89
C GLU A 269 -11.46 -0.06 22.89
N LYS A 270 -11.89 -0.54 21.71
CA LYS A 270 -11.04 -1.17 20.69
C LYS A 270 -11.49 -0.84 19.27
N ALA A 271 -10.53 -0.56 18.39
CA ALA A 271 -10.78 -0.42 16.96
C ALA A 271 -9.67 -1.09 16.14
N LYS A 272 -10.05 -1.77 15.05
CA LYS A 272 -9.11 -2.25 14.02
C LYS A 272 -9.29 -1.41 12.76
N LEU A 273 -8.21 -0.77 12.31
CA LEU A 273 -8.12 -0.11 11.00
C LEU A 273 -7.71 -1.11 9.91
N PRO A 274 -8.07 -0.88 8.62
CA PRO A 274 -7.60 -1.68 7.50
C PRO A 274 -6.07 -1.65 7.37
N ASN A 275 -5.43 -2.78 7.05
CA ASN A 275 -3.97 -2.84 6.87
C ASN A 275 -3.44 -1.95 5.72
N THR A 276 -4.31 -1.54 4.80
CA THR A 276 -4.05 -0.63 3.66
C THR A 276 -4.10 0.85 4.04
N THR A 277 -4.43 1.19 5.30
CA THR A 277 -4.62 2.59 5.75
C THR A 277 -3.33 3.39 5.64
N THR A 278 -3.28 4.37 4.73
CA THR A 278 -2.15 5.30 4.58
C THR A 278 -2.26 6.54 5.45
N LYS A 279 -3.49 6.92 5.85
CA LYS A 279 -3.76 8.07 6.73
C LYS A 279 -4.81 7.69 7.77
N VAL A 280 -4.52 7.95 9.04
CA VAL A 280 -5.59 8.01 10.05
C VAL A 280 -6.33 9.32 9.79
N GLN A 281 -7.61 9.24 9.41
CA GLN A 281 -8.35 10.41 8.95
C GLN A 281 -8.57 11.44 10.07
N ASP A 282 -8.87 12.66 9.64
CA ASP A 282 -9.12 13.77 10.55
C ASP A 282 -10.30 13.41 11.47
N SER A 283 -10.10 13.62 12.77
CA SER A 283 -11.07 13.37 13.84
C SER A 283 -11.64 11.94 13.93
N THR A 284 -11.01 10.92 13.31
CA THR A 284 -11.55 9.54 13.30
C THR A 284 -11.94 9.05 14.70
N PHE A 285 -11.09 9.22 15.71
CA PHE A 285 -11.31 8.82 17.10
C PHE A 285 -11.49 10.01 18.06
N TYR A 286 -11.90 11.17 17.54
CA TYR A 286 -12.15 12.34 18.37
C TYR A 286 -13.13 12.01 19.51
N ASN A 287 -12.80 12.35 20.76
CA ASN A 287 -13.56 12.04 21.97
C ASN A 287 -13.96 10.56 22.14
N CYS A 288 -13.16 9.61 21.63
CA CYS A 288 -13.28 8.20 22.01
C CYS A 288 -12.66 7.98 23.41
N SER A 289 -13.31 8.51 24.45
CA SER A 289 -12.75 8.64 25.80
C SER A 289 -12.39 7.31 26.48
N ALA A 290 -12.98 6.19 26.06
CA ALA A 290 -12.70 4.85 26.58
C ALA A 290 -11.63 4.08 25.77
N LEU A 291 -11.09 4.66 24.69
CA LEU A 291 -10.13 3.98 23.82
C LEU A 291 -8.79 3.83 24.56
N THR A 292 -8.44 2.59 24.90
CA THR A 292 -7.21 2.28 25.66
C THR A 292 -6.11 1.70 24.78
N ASN A 293 -6.49 0.99 23.71
CA ASN A 293 -5.55 0.26 22.85
C ASN A 293 -5.95 0.42 21.39
N ILE A 294 -5.03 0.93 20.58
CA ILE A 294 -5.15 0.93 19.12
C ILE A 294 -3.81 0.59 18.49
N VAL A 295 -3.84 -0.28 17.47
CA VAL A 295 -2.66 -0.62 16.67
C VAL A 295 -2.79 0.08 15.32
N LEU A 296 -1.83 0.95 15.00
CA LEU A 296 -1.77 1.62 13.71
C LEU A 296 -1.12 0.69 12.67
N PRO A 297 -1.69 0.52 11.47
CA PRO A 297 -1.06 -0.22 10.38
C PRO A 297 0.31 0.36 9.99
N SER A 298 1.26 -0.49 9.59
CA SER A 298 2.60 -0.05 9.18
C SER A 298 2.64 0.81 7.92
N SER A 299 1.53 0.83 7.15
CA SER A 299 1.32 1.63 5.95
C SER A 299 0.95 3.08 6.24
N VAL A 300 0.64 3.44 7.50
CA VAL A 300 0.26 4.81 7.88
C VAL A 300 1.47 5.74 7.73
N THR A 301 1.29 6.81 6.96
CA THR A 301 2.28 7.88 6.77
C THR A 301 1.84 9.21 7.40
N VAL A 302 0.54 9.39 7.67
CA VAL A 302 -0.02 10.63 8.24
C VAL A 302 -1.02 10.33 9.35
N ILE A 303 -0.88 11.04 10.47
CA ILE A 303 -1.90 11.09 11.53
C ILE A 303 -2.70 12.39 11.38
N GLY A 304 -4.00 12.25 11.11
CA GLY A 304 -4.91 13.35 10.80
C GLY A 304 -5.16 14.33 11.94
N SER A 305 -5.72 15.49 11.58
CA SER A 305 -6.00 16.55 12.55
C SER A 305 -7.01 16.07 13.58
N SER A 306 -6.73 16.28 14.86
CA SER A 306 -7.58 15.81 15.97
C SER A 306 -7.93 14.32 15.96
N ALA A 307 -7.18 13.47 15.25
CA ALA A 307 -7.49 12.05 15.04
C ALA A 307 -7.78 11.28 16.34
N PHE A 308 -7.04 11.56 17.41
CA PHE A 308 -7.17 10.97 18.75
C PHE A 308 -7.49 12.01 19.83
N ARG A 309 -7.90 13.23 19.45
CA ARG A 309 -8.16 14.30 20.43
C ARG A 309 -9.21 13.84 21.43
N GLY A 310 -8.91 13.93 22.73
CA GLY A 310 -9.84 13.53 23.79
C GLY A 310 -9.97 12.01 24.00
N CYS A 311 -9.06 11.19 23.44
CA CYS A 311 -8.90 9.78 23.85
C CYS A 311 -8.27 9.70 25.25
N SER A 312 -9.01 10.14 26.26
CA SER A 312 -8.51 10.36 27.63
C SER A 312 -8.01 9.11 28.35
N ALA A 313 -8.41 7.90 27.90
CA ALA A 313 -7.95 6.63 28.44
C ALA A 313 -6.78 5.99 27.66
N LEU A 314 -6.32 6.61 26.55
CA LEU A 314 -5.23 6.09 25.74
C LEU A 314 -3.90 6.34 26.46
N SER A 315 -3.33 5.30 27.07
CA SER A 315 -2.09 5.41 27.85
C SER A 315 -0.81 5.21 27.04
N ALA A 316 -0.90 4.50 25.93
CA ALA A 316 0.21 4.25 25.02
C ALA A 316 -0.30 4.08 23.58
N ILE A 317 0.51 4.52 22.62
CA ILE A 317 0.30 4.27 21.19
C ILE A 317 1.65 4.17 20.48
N ALA A 318 1.83 3.12 19.69
CA ALA A 318 3.01 2.98 18.83
C ALA A 318 2.75 3.70 17.50
N ILE A 319 3.58 4.69 17.19
CA ILE A 319 3.53 5.40 15.91
C ILE A 319 4.39 4.63 14.89
N PRO A 320 3.85 4.21 13.73
CA PRO A 320 4.62 3.48 12.73
C PRO A 320 5.82 4.26 12.19
N GLU A 321 6.93 3.57 11.89
CA GLU A 321 8.17 4.19 11.38
C GLU A 321 7.99 4.97 10.07
N GLY A 322 6.96 4.66 9.28
CA GLY A 322 6.62 5.36 8.04
C GLY A 322 5.92 6.71 8.23
N VAL A 323 5.53 7.10 9.45
CA VAL A 323 4.79 8.34 9.70
C VAL A 323 5.70 9.56 9.48
N THR A 324 5.37 10.36 8.48
CA THR A 324 6.09 11.60 8.14
C THR A 324 5.52 12.82 8.85
N THR A 325 4.24 12.78 9.24
CA THR A 325 3.51 13.96 9.72
C THR A 325 2.50 13.63 10.81
N ILE A 326 2.54 14.42 11.91
CA ILE A 326 1.53 14.42 12.97
C ILE A 326 0.79 15.76 12.93
N ASN A 327 -0.48 15.74 12.49
CA ASN A 327 -1.26 16.97 12.28
C ASN A 327 -1.75 17.62 13.58
N GLY A 328 -2.32 18.82 13.43
CA GLY A 328 -2.71 19.66 14.54
C GLY A 328 -3.71 18.99 15.48
N SER A 329 -3.47 19.13 16.78
CA SER A 329 -4.29 18.51 17.84
C SER A 329 -4.45 17.00 17.78
N ALA A 330 -3.64 16.26 16.99
CA ALA A 330 -3.79 14.82 16.77
C ALA A 330 -4.03 14.01 18.05
N PHE A 331 -3.28 14.29 19.12
CA PHE A 331 -3.36 13.66 20.44
C PHE A 331 -3.76 14.63 21.54
N ALA A 332 -4.33 15.79 21.22
CA ALA A 332 -4.68 16.77 22.24
C ALA A 332 -5.64 16.18 23.29
N ASN A 333 -5.39 16.46 24.57
CA ASN A 333 -6.12 15.94 25.72
C ASN A 333 -6.17 14.39 25.80
N CYS A 334 -5.14 13.68 25.30
CA CYS A 334 -4.90 12.28 25.66
C CYS A 334 -4.29 12.23 27.07
N THR A 335 -5.10 12.52 28.09
CA THR A 335 -4.65 12.79 29.46
C THR A 335 -4.00 11.59 30.17
N ALA A 336 -4.16 10.38 29.65
CA ALA A 336 -3.51 9.18 30.18
C ALA A 336 -2.20 8.81 29.45
N LEU A 337 -1.86 9.47 28.34
CA LEU A 337 -0.69 9.12 27.52
C LEU A 337 0.60 9.37 28.31
N GLU A 338 1.34 8.31 28.64
CA GLU A 338 2.50 8.40 29.54
C GLU A 338 3.82 8.66 28.81
N SER A 339 3.96 8.13 27.60
CA SER A 339 5.15 8.29 26.76
C SER A 339 4.78 8.24 25.27
N ILE A 340 5.59 8.90 24.44
CA ILE A 340 5.45 8.83 22.98
C ILE A 340 6.82 8.84 22.31
N SER A 341 7.03 7.94 21.35
CA SER A 341 8.22 7.94 20.50
C SER A 341 7.83 8.42 19.10
N ILE A 342 8.49 9.48 18.64
CA ILE A 342 8.26 10.08 17.33
C ILE A 342 9.23 9.44 16.33
N PRO A 343 8.74 8.78 15.27
CA PRO A 343 9.58 8.00 14.37
C PRO A 343 10.55 8.86 13.57
N SER A 344 11.64 8.24 13.12
CA SER A 344 12.73 8.93 12.40
C SER A 344 12.33 9.51 11.03
N ALA A 345 11.24 9.00 10.43
CA ALA A 345 10.67 9.55 9.20
C ALA A 345 9.84 10.82 9.45
N CYS A 346 9.43 11.10 10.69
CA CYS A 346 8.62 12.26 11.01
C CYS A 346 9.41 13.54 10.77
N ARG A 347 8.87 14.44 9.94
CA ARG A 347 9.46 15.75 9.63
C ARG A 347 8.78 16.88 10.40
N GLN A 348 7.51 16.68 10.77
CA GLN A 348 6.69 17.77 11.31
C GLN A 348 5.68 17.30 12.36
N ILE A 349 5.72 17.97 13.51
CA ILE A 349 4.67 17.95 14.54
C ILE A 349 3.92 19.28 14.45
N TYR A 350 2.64 19.26 14.09
CA TYR A 350 1.84 20.47 13.95
C TYR A 350 1.32 21.00 15.30
N GLY A 351 0.73 22.19 15.25
CA GLY A 351 0.32 22.91 16.45
C GLY A 351 -0.69 22.16 17.32
N SER A 352 -0.52 22.25 18.64
CA SER A 352 -1.33 21.58 19.65
C SER A 352 -1.36 20.04 19.58
N ALA A 353 -0.48 19.40 18.80
CA ALA A 353 -0.51 17.95 18.56
C ALA A 353 -0.65 17.11 19.85
N PHE A 354 0.06 17.46 20.92
CA PHE A 354 0.03 16.81 22.23
C PHE A 354 -0.46 17.74 23.35
N ARG A 355 -1.19 18.82 23.02
CA ARG A 355 -1.69 19.77 24.01
C ARG A 355 -2.48 19.05 25.11
N GLY A 356 -2.18 19.27 26.38
CA GLY A 356 -2.94 18.73 27.52
C GLY A 356 -2.73 17.23 27.73
N CYS A 357 -1.64 16.64 27.23
CA CYS A 357 -1.24 15.28 27.61
C CYS A 357 -0.58 15.34 29.00
N THR A 358 -1.39 15.56 30.04
CA THR A 358 -0.91 15.89 31.38
C THR A 358 -0.17 14.75 32.08
N ALA A 359 -0.34 13.50 31.65
CA ALA A 359 0.43 12.34 32.13
C ALA A 359 1.72 12.07 31.32
N LEU A 360 2.00 12.82 30.25
CA LEU A 360 3.15 12.58 29.37
C LEU A 360 4.45 12.88 30.11
N THR A 361 5.17 11.84 30.51
CA THR A 361 6.42 11.96 31.28
C THR A 361 7.66 12.06 30.39
N SER A 362 7.61 11.45 29.20
CA SER A 362 8.71 11.43 28.24
C SER A 362 8.23 11.52 26.79
N VAL A 363 9.04 12.21 25.98
CA VAL A 363 8.89 12.24 24.52
C VAL A 363 10.24 11.98 23.87
N GLU A 364 10.29 10.99 22.99
CA GLU A 364 11.49 10.71 22.20
C GLU A 364 11.36 11.36 20.83
N LEU A 365 12.19 12.38 20.59
CA LEU A 365 12.26 13.11 19.33
C LEU A 365 13.50 12.65 18.55
N GLN A 366 13.30 12.04 17.39
CA GLN A 366 14.38 11.47 16.59
C GLN A 366 14.97 12.48 15.59
N TYR A 367 16.24 12.28 15.23
CA TYR A 367 16.87 13.05 14.15
C TYR A 367 16.10 12.86 12.84
N GLY A 368 15.84 13.97 12.16
CA GLY A 368 14.97 14.06 10.99
C GLY A 368 13.74 14.92 11.26
N LEU A 369 13.33 15.14 12.51
CA LEU A 369 12.28 16.10 12.84
C LEU A 369 12.75 17.53 12.54
N GLU A 370 12.04 18.26 11.68
CA GLU A 370 12.43 19.60 11.22
C GLU A 370 11.71 20.71 11.99
N SER A 371 10.46 20.46 12.40
CA SER A 371 9.64 21.48 13.07
C SER A 371 8.70 20.93 14.14
N ILE A 372 8.56 21.72 15.21
CA ILE A 372 7.62 21.51 16.32
C ILE A 372 6.69 22.72 16.36
N GLY A 373 5.39 22.50 16.14
CA GLY A 373 4.39 23.55 15.98
C GLY A 373 4.02 24.30 17.27
N SER A 374 3.23 25.37 17.11
CA SER A 374 2.77 26.19 18.24
C SER A 374 1.91 25.38 19.20
N ARG A 375 2.14 25.52 20.51
CA ARG A 375 1.43 24.76 21.56
C ARG A 375 1.55 23.24 21.46
N ALA A 376 2.54 22.70 20.71
CA ALA A 376 2.63 21.26 20.44
C ALA A 376 2.57 20.39 21.72
N PHE A 377 3.24 20.80 22.79
CA PHE A 377 3.26 20.16 24.11
C PHE A 377 2.74 21.10 25.22
N TYR A 378 1.82 22.01 24.88
CA TYR A 378 1.22 22.95 25.84
C TYR A 378 0.47 22.19 26.95
N GLU A 379 0.72 22.52 28.22
CA GLU A 379 0.14 21.85 29.41
C GLU A 379 0.43 20.33 29.44
N CYS A 380 1.68 19.93 29.13
CA CYS A 380 2.20 18.59 29.39
C CYS A 380 2.88 18.56 30.76
N ASP A 381 2.08 18.72 31.82
CA ASP A 381 2.53 19.05 33.18
C ASP A 381 3.53 18.04 33.77
N ALA A 382 3.45 16.76 33.38
CA ALA A 382 4.34 15.69 33.85
C ALA A 382 5.65 15.53 33.05
N LEU A 383 5.83 16.27 31.95
CA LEU A 383 6.98 16.10 31.07
C LEU A 383 8.25 16.56 31.80
N ALA A 384 9.13 15.62 32.15
CA ALA A 384 10.25 15.88 33.05
C ALA A 384 11.49 16.41 32.31
N ALA A 385 11.71 15.92 31.09
CA ALA A 385 12.83 16.28 30.24
C ALA A 385 12.46 16.25 28.76
N VAL A 386 13.12 17.07 27.94
CA VAL A 386 13.01 16.99 26.48
C VAL A 386 14.36 17.24 25.81
N SER A 387 14.69 16.37 24.85
CA SER A 387 15.82 16.57 23.95
C SER A 387 15.31 16.93 22.56
N ILE A 388 15.45 18.20 22.19
CA ILE A 388 15.11 18.70 20.86
C ILE A 388 16.27 18.35 19.91
N PRO A 389 16.07 17.52 18.87
CA PRO A 389 17.18 16.99 18.07
C PRO A 389 17.77 18.06 17.13
N ASP A 390 19.01 17.84 16.65
CA ASP A 390 19.75 18.79 15.80
C ASP A 390 18.98 19.22 14.55
N SER A 391 18.18 18.32 13.98
CA SER A 391 17.40 18.59 12.77
C SER A 391 16.30 19.64 12.96
N VAL A 392 15.90 19.96 14.19
CA VAL A 392 14.82 20.93 14.44
C VAL A 392 15.34 22.34 14.19
N THR A 393 14.79 22.98 13.16
CA THR A 393 15.13 24.37 12.78
C THR A 393 14.03 25.36 13.12
N SER A 394 12.83 24.86 13.47
CA SER A 394 11.66 25.68 13.81
C SER A 394 10.94 25.14 15.04
N LEU A 395 10.77 26.01 16.03
CA LEU A 395 9.96 25.78 17.23
C LEU A 395 8.84 26.83 17.25
N GLY A 396 7.61 26.41 17.50
CA GLY A 396 6.45 27.31 17.53
C GLY A 396 6.23 27.99 18.88
N SER A 397 5.51 29.11 18.87
CA SER A 397 5.14 29.82 20.11
C SER A 397 4.41 28.91 21.09
N GLN A 398 4.72 29.04 22.39
CA GLN A 398 4.13 28.26 23.47
C GLN A 398 4.30 26.74 23.35
N ALA A 399 5.30 26.24 22.61
CA ALA A 399 5.47 24.82 22.34
C ALA A 399 5.50 23.94 23.60
N PHE A 400 6.15 24.39 24.68
CA PHE A 400 6.27 23.71 25.98
C PHE A 400 5.75 24.59 27.12
N TYR A 401 4.78 25.44 26.84
CA TYR A 401 4.15 26.29 27.86
C TYR A 401 3.46 25.41 28.92
N GLY A 402 3.69 25.70 30.20
CA GLY A 402 3.02 25.02 31.31
C GLY A 402 3.49 23.58 31.53
N CYS A 403 4.66 23.19 31.01
CA CYS A 403 5.28 21.91 31.36
C CYS A 403 5.90 22.00 32.76
N ASP A 404 5.07 21.98 33.81
CA ASP A 404 5.46 22.28 35.19
C ASP A 404 6.61 21.40 35.73
N SER A 405 6.69 20.14 35.32
CA SER A 405 7.74 19.19 35.74
C SER A 405 9.02 19.27 34.91
N LEU A 406 9.04 20.09 33.85
CA LEU A 406 10.16 20.17 32.92
C LEU A 406 11.37 20.80 33.62
N SER A 407 12.38 19.98 33.86
CA SER A 407 13.58 20.34 34.62
C SER A 407 14.86 20.29 33.80
N ASP A 408 14.84 19.55 32.69
CA ASP A 408 15.97 19.38 31.78
C ASP A 408 15.52 19.58 30.32
N VAL A 409 16.22 20.45 29.61
CA VAL A 409 15.96 20.76 28.21
C VAL A 409 17.30 20.80 27.50
N SER A 410 17.50 19.89 26.56
CA SER A 410 18.65 19.92 25.65
C SER A 410 18.21 20.35 24.26
N PHE A 411 18.97 21.26 23.67
CA PHE A 411 18.75 21.73 22.31
C PHE A 411 19.84 21.20 21.39
N GLY A 412 19.44 20.63 20.27
CA GLY A 412 20.30 20.41 19.14
C GLY A 412 20.71 21.73 18.46
N ILE A 413 21.67 21.65 17.56
CA ILE A 413 22.33 22.83 16.98
C ILE A 413 21.48 23.59 15.93
N GLY A 414 20.37 23.02 15.45
CA GLY A 414 19.59 23.57 14.34
C GLY A 414 18.72 24.79 14.67
N LEU A 415 18.39 25.01 15.94
CA LEU A 415 17.41 26.02 16.35
C LEU A 415 18.04 27.43 16.42
N LYS A 416 17.51 28.37 15.62
CA LYS A 416 18.02 29.75 15.52
C LYS A 416 17.35 30.76 16.46
N GLU A 417 16.15 30.46 16.93
CA GLU A 417 15.36 31.34 17.80
C GLU A 417 14.58 30.50 18.82
N ILE A 418 14.53 30.98 20.07
CA ILE A 418 13.54 30.53 21.05
C ILE A 418 12.30 31.43 20.91
N PRO A 419 11.13 30.88 20.48
CA PRO A 419 9.96 31.68 20.14
C PRO A 419 9.20 32.19 21.38
N ASP A 420 8.20 33.05 21.15
CA ASP A 420 7.41 33.66 22.25
C ASP A 420 6.81 32.58 23.16
N SER A 421 7.01 32.78 24.46
CA SER A 421 6.45 31.93 25.53
C SER A 421 6.77 30.44 25.40
N ALA A 422 7.82 30.05 24.66
CA ALA A 422 8.13 28.65 24.32
C ALA A 422 8.16 27.73 25.54
N PHE A 423 8.79 28.16 26.62
CA PHE A 423 8.97 27.45 27.87
C PHE A 423 8.38 28.23 29.06
N ARG A 424 7.41 29.14 28.83
CA ARG A 424 6.77 29.88 29.92
C ARG A 424 6.06 28.92 30.88
N GLN A 425 6.18 29.17 32.18
CA GLN A 425 5.62 28.36 33.27
C GLN A 425 6.21 26.94 33.38
N CYS A 426 7.50 26.74 33.09
CA CYS A 426 8.21 25.50 33.42
C CYS A 426 8.73 25.57 34.88
N GLN A 427 7.87 25.23 35.85
CA GLN A 427 8.12 25.47 37.28
C GLN A 427 9.27 24.65 37.89
N ALA A 428 9.74 23.59 37.22
CA ALA A 428 10.86 22.77 37.67
C ALA A 428 12.21 23.16 37.06
N LEU A 429 12.22 24.03 36.04
CA LEU A 429 13.43 24.42 35.30
C LEU A 429 14.34 25.27 36.21
N GLN A 430 15.56 24.81 36.42
CA GLN A 430 16.54 25.47 37.31
C GLN A 430 17.67 26.14 36.54
N GLU A 431 18.13 25.48 35.49
CA GLU A 431 19.22 25.92 34.64
C GLU A 431 18.85 25.68 33.18
N ILE A 432 19.30 26.55 32.28
CA ILE A 432 19.09 26.38 30.85
C ILE A 432 20.34 26.78 30.06
N ILE A 433 20.69 25.98 29.06
CA ILE A 433 21.71 26.30 28.05
C ILE A 433 20.97 26.62 26.77
N LEU A 434 21.09 27.85 26.27
CA LEU A 434 20.46 28.24 25.00
C LEU A 434 21.14 27.52 23.81
N PRO A 435 20.43 27.26 22.70
CA PRO A 435 21.01 26.58 21.55
C PRO A 435 22.26 27.31 21.03
N ARG A 436 23.29 26.56 20.62
CA ARG A 436 24.61 27.10 20.26
C ARG A 436 24.57 28.20 19.20
N TYR A 437 23.75 28.03 18.18
CA TYR A 437 23.60 28.98 17.07
C TYR A 437 22.32 29.83 17.16
N CYS A 438 21.69 29.86 18.34
CA CYS A 438 20.54 30.70 18.59
C CYS A 438 20.95 32.18 18.60
N THR A 439 20.29 33.00 17.77
CA THR A 439 20.54 34.44 17.70
C THR A 439 19.56 35.25 18.51
N LYS A 440 18.41 34.66 18.87
CA LYS A 440 17.32 35.37 19.51
C LYS A 440 16.56 34.54 20.53
N ALA A 441 16.31 35.11 21.71
CA ALA A 441 15.27 34.67 22.62
C ALA A 441 14.10 35.68 22.61
N ALA A 442 12.93 35.25 22.14
CA ALA A 442 11.76 36.10 22.00
C ALA A 442 11.09 36.41 23.35
N ALA A 443 10.08 37.28 23.30
CA ALA A 443 9.35 37.73 24.48
C ALA A 443 8.79 36.55 25.29
N ASN A 444 8.86 36.66 26.61
CA ASN A 444 8.31 35.66 27.54
C ASN A 444 8.84 34.22 27.39
N ALA A 445 9.90 33.98 26.61
CA ALA A 445 10.41 32.64 26.30
C ALA A 445 10.54 31.70 27.52
N PHE A 446 11.02 32.23 28.65
CA PHE A 446 11.18 31.57 29.95
C PHE A 446 10.53 32.40 31.07
N ALA A 447 9.40 33.04 30.76
CA ALA A 447 8.65 33.79 31.76
C ALA A 447 7.96 32.83 32.74
N GLU A 448 7.80 33.27 33.99
CA GLU A 448 7.17 32.55 35.09
C GLU A 448 7.86 31.23 35.48
N ASP A 449 9.09 31.02 35.03
CA ASP A 449 9.94 29.90 35.44
C ASP A 449 10.56 30.23 36.80
N THR A 450 9.80 30.03 37.87
CA THR A 450 10.13 30.59 39.20
C THR A 450 11.38 29.98 39.84
N LYS A 451 11.84 28.81 39.40
CA LYS A 451 13.07 28.15 39.86
C LYS A 451 14.28 28.40 38.98
N LEU A 452 14.13 29.07 37.83
CA LEU A 452 15.22 29.32 36.91
C LEU A 452 16.18 30.34 37.56
N THR A 453 17.40 29.90 37.83
CA THR A 453 18.43 30.70 38.51
C THR A 453 19.70 30.84 37.68
N LYS A 454 19.91 29.98 36.67
CA LYS A 454 21.11 30.02 35.83
C LYS A 454 20.74 29.91 34.35
N VAL A 455 21.28 30.81 33.54
CA VAL A 455 21.11 30.81 32.08
C VAL A 455 22.48 30.85 31.44
N THR A 456 22.79 29.91 30.55
CA THR A 456 24.02 29.92 29.75
C THR A 456 23.67 30.32 28.31
N ALA A 457 24.23 31.44 27.86
CA ALA A 457 24.06 31.93 26.51
C ALA A 457 25.40 31.86 25.75
N LEU A 458 25.40 31.07 24.67
CA LEU A 458 26.56 30.86 23.81
C LEU A 458 26.75 32.04 22.83
N PRO A 459 27.92 32.19 22.18
CA PRO A 459 28.30 33.40 21.43
C PRO A 459 27.33 33.87 20.33
N GLY A 460 26.47 32.99 19.81
CA GLY A 460 25.50 33.33 18.76
C GLY A 460 24.41 34.31 19.17
N ILE A 461 24.15 34.49 20.47
CA ILE A 461 23.03 35.33 20.93
C ILE A 461 23.25 36.81 20.60
N ALA A 462 22.26 37.44 19.95
CA ALA A 462 22.30 38.84 19.55
C ALA A 462 21.11 39.67 20.08
N SER A 463 20.03 39.01 20.51
CA SER A 463 18.85 39.67 21.07
C SER A 463 18.14 38.80 22.10
N ILE A 464 17.78 39.40 23.24
CA ILE A 464 16.87 38.83 24.23
C ILE A 464 15.76 39.85 24.46
N GLU A 465 14.52 39.50 24.09
CA GLU A 465 13.37 40.41 24.14
C GLU A 465 12.82 40.62 25.57
N ASN A 466 11.74 41.41 25.67
CA ASN A 466 11.16 41.78 26.95
C ASN A 466 10.57 40.56 27.68
N ASN A 467 10.82 40.50 28.99
CA ASN A 467 10.34 39.45 29.89
C ASN A 467 10.72 38.02 29.46
N SER A 468 11.70 37.83 28.57
CA SER A 468 12.19 36.47 28.26
C SER A 468 12.61 35.71 29.52
N PHE A 469 13.06 36.42 30.56
CA PHE A 469 13.31 35.88 31.90
C PHE A 469 12.58 36.75 32.94
N SER A 470 11.85 36.14 33.89
CA SER A 470 10.96 36.90 34.80
C SER A 470 11.64 37.65 35.93
N TYR A 471 12.68 37.08 36.55
CA TYR A 471 13.37 37.70 37.69
C TYR A 471 14.87 37.80 37.41
N PRO A 472 15.30 38.52 36.35
CA PRO A 472 16.68 38.48 35.88
C PRO A 472 17.69 38.88 36.96
N ALA A 473 17.36 39.84 37.84
CA ALA A 473 18.24 40.26 38.94
C ALA A 473 18.51 39.17 40.01
N LYS A 474 17.76 38.06 40.00
CA LYS A 474 18.00 36.90 40.88
C LYS A 474 18.75 35.76 40.18
N MET A 475 19.11 35.95 38.91
CA MET A 475 19.72 34.92 38.07
C MET A 475 21.20 35.21 37.81
N THR A 476 21.93 34.14 37.51
CA THR A 476 23.28 34.20 36.95
C THR A 476 23.23 33.95 35.45
N MET A 477 23.70 34.90 34.66
CA MET A 477 23.94 34.76 33.23
C MET A 477 25.38 34.31 32.99
N ARG A 478 25.56 33.17 32.33
CA ARG A 478 26.85 32.64 31.87
C ARG A 478 27.04 32.95 30.39
N GLY A 479 28.21 33.44 30.02
CA GLY A 479 28.53 33.77 28.63
C GLY A 479 29.99 34.17 28.43
N VAL A 480 30.42 34.31 27.18
CA VAL A 480 31.80 34.73 26.86
C VAL A 480 31.98 36.21 27.23
N SER A 481 33.14 36.57 27.79
CA SER A 481 33.47 37.97 28.08
C SER A 481 33.37 38.85 26.83
N GLY A 482 32.68 39.98 26.94
CA GLY A 482 32.41 40.91 25.85
C GLY A 482 31.21 40.54 24.97
N SER A 483 30.49 39.46 25.26
CA SER A 483 29.33 39.04 24.47
C SER A 483 28.07 39.87 24.77
N TYR A 484 27.06 39.76 23.90
CA TYR A 484 25.73 40.32 24.16
C TYR A 484 25.13 39.83 25.49
N ALA A 485 25.36 38.57 25.85
CA ALA A 485 24.94 38.04 27.16
C ALA A 485 25.48 38.83 28.36
N GLN A 486 26.73 39.32 28.30
CA GLN A 486 27.30 40.17 29.35
C GLN A 486 26.63 41.54 29.39
N GLU A 487 26.40 42.15 28.22
CA GLU A 487 25.69 43.43 28.11
C GLU A 487 24.26 43.31 28.69
N TYR A 488 23.53 42.27 28.31
CA TYR A 488 22.20 41.99 28.83
C TYR A 488 22.19 41.83 30.36
N ALA A 489 23.13 41.05 30.89
CA ALA A 489 23.28 40.84 32.33
C ALA A 489 23.49 42.16 33.08
N ASN A 490 24.42 43.00 32.61
CA ASN A 490 24.72 44.31 33.19
C ASN A 490 23.49 45.23 33.18
N ASN A 491 22.78 45.30 32.04
CA ASN A 491 21.61 46.17 31.88
C ASN A 491 20.41 45.75 32.76
N ARG A 492 20.39 44.51 33.26
CA ARG A 492 19.29 43.95 34.07
C ARG A 492 19.68 43.61 35.51
N ASN A 493 20.87 44.04 35.95
CA ASN A 493 21.42 43.74 37.28
C ASN A 493 21.50 42.23 37.58
N MET A 494 21.76 41.41 36.56
CA MET A 494 22.01 39.98 36.73
C MET A 494 23.46 39.77 37.17
N MET A 495 23.73 38.69 37.91
CA MET A 495 25.11 38.25 38.10
C MET A 495 25.63 37.73 36.76
N PHE A 496 26.83 38.15 36.34
CA PHE A 496 27.47 37.62 35.14
C PHE A 496 28.65 36.71 35.52
N GLU A 497 28.67 35.51 34.97
CA GLU A 497 29.75 34.54 35.12
C GLU A 497 30.39 34.30 33.74
N ALA A 498 31.64 34.73 33.59
CA ALA A 498 32.37 34.55 32.34
C ALA A 498 32.73 33.07 32.15
N ILE A 499 32.44 32.53 30.96
CA ILE A 499 32.82 31.18 30.57
C ILE A 499 33.89 31.19 29.47
N ASN A 500 34.82 30.25 29.56
CA ASN A 500 35.80 29.90 28.53
C ASN A 500 36.03 28.39 28.59
N ILE A 501 35.01 27.64 28.18
CA ILE A 501 34.93 26.19 28.32
C ILE A 501 35.31 25.56 26.97
N PRO A 502 36.42 24.80 26.89
CA PRO A 502 36.83 24.15 25.65
C PRO A 502 35.87 23.01 25.29
N VAL A 503 35.76 22.69 24.00
CA VAL A 503 35.17 21.43 23.55
C VAL A 503 36.11 20.28 23.94
N THR A 504 35.55 19.22 24.49
CA THR A 504 36.25 17.99 24.88
C THR A 504 35.79 16.75 24.11
N GLU A 505 34.67 16.86 23.39
CA GLU A 505 34.16 15.85 22.47
C GLU A 505 33.48 16.55 21.29
N LEU A 506 33.84 16.15 20.06
CA LEU A 506 33.25 16.64 18.82
C LEU A 506 33.17 15.46 17.86
N ASN A 507 31.97 14.93 17.63
CA ASN A 507 31.78 13.80 16.74
C ASN A 507 30.41 13.83 16.07
N PHE A 508 30.34 13.41 14.82
CA PHE A 508 29.09 13.08 14.16
C PHE A 508 28.58 11.74 14.71
N TYR A 509 27.27 11.63 14.90
CA TYR A 509 26.63 10.35 15.26
C TYR A 509 25.99 9.64 14.05
N ARG A 510 26.34 10.10 12.84
CA ARG A 510 26.01 9.47 11.56
C ARG A 510 27.22 9.59 10.63
N ASP A 511 27.47 8.55 9.85
CA ASP A 511 28.59 8.51 8.89
C ASP A 511 28.29 9.32 7.62
N GLU A 512 27.01 9.42 7.25
CA GLU A 512 26.55 10.09 6.04
C GLU A 512 25.26 10.88 6.23
N LEU A 513 25.07 11.89 5.36
CA LEU A 513 23.88 12.71 5.26
C LEU A 513 23.45 12.85 3.80
N ASP A 514 22.37 12.17 3.45
CA ASP A 514 21.87 12.12 2.07
C ASP A 514 20.87 13.23 1.78
N PHE A 515 20.95 13.81 0.59
CA PHE A 515 19.99 14.75 0.03
C PHE A 515 19.36 14.13 -1.23
N SER A 516 18.04 14.27 -1.39
CA SER A 516 17.34 13.74 -2.57
C SER A 516 17.40 14.66 -3.80
N GLY A 517 18.08 15.80 -3.68
CA GLY A 517 18.23 16.80 -4.72
C GLY A 517 19.03 18.01 -4.23
N THR A 518 19.24 18.98 -5.13
CA THR A 518 19.96 20.22 -4.81
C THR A 518 19.07 21.26 -4.15
N TYR A 519 19.69 22.26 -3.50
CA TYR A 519 19.07 23.38 -2.80
C TYR A 519 18.22 23.02 -1.58
N GLN A 520 18.36 21.79 -1.09
CA GLN A 520 17.82 21.35 0.19
C GLN A 520 18.77 21.70 1.33
N THR A 521 18.22 21.90 2.53
CA THR A 521 19.00 22.14 3.74
C THR A 521 18.78 21.05 4.77
N LYS A 522 19.84 20.60 5.45
CA LYS A 522 19.77 19.71 6.61
C LYS A 522 20.76 20.16 7.66
N VAL A 523 20.44 19.91 8.93
CA VAL A 523 21.34 20.22 10.04
C VAL A 523 22.26 19.03 10.29
N LEU A 524 23.54 19.28 10.54
CA LEU A 524 24.52 18.26 10.83
C LEU A 524 24.17 17.48 12.12
N PRO A 525 24.27 16.14 12.12
CA PRO A 525 24.06 15.28 13.28
C PRO A 525 25.30 15.29 14.18
N LEU A 526 25.52 16.40 14.89
CA LEU A 526 26.76 16.68 15.60
C LEU A 526 26.57 16.61 17.11
N LYS A 527 27.37 15.77 17.77
CA LYS A 527 27.48 15.72 19.23
C LYS A 527 28.63 16.61 19.69
N ILE A 528 28.37 17.42 20.72
CA ILE A 528 29.33 18.34 21.33
C ILE A 528 29.31 18.13 22.85
N ALA A 529 30.47 17.94 23.48
CA ALA A 529 30.58 17.92 24.94
C ALA A 529 31.72 18.82 25.47
N PRO A 530 31.55 19.44 26.65
CA PRO A 530 30.27 19.60 27.35
C PRO A 530 29.30 20.50 26.54
N LEU A 531 27.99 20.40 26.81
CA LEU A 531 26.97 21.14 26.06
C LEU A 531 27.13 22.66 26.18
N ASP A 532 27.68 23.14 27.31
CA ASP A 532 27.99 24.54 27.57
C ASP A 532 29.40 24.97 27.11
N ALA A 533 30.10 24.13 26.33
CA ALA A 533 31.36 24.54 25.72
C ALA A 533 31.19 25.84 24.94
N SER A 534 32.07 26.81 25.18
CA SER A 534 32.00 28.14 24.59
C SER A 534 32.97 28.34 23.42
N ALA A 535 33.82 27.34 23.14
CA ALA A 535 34.70 27.37 21.98
C ALA A 535 33.92 27.20 20.67
N ASP A 536 34.29 28.01 19.68
CA ASP A 536 33.70 27.98 18.33
C ASP A 536 34.00 26.65 17.63
N ILE A 537 33.09 26.27 16.72
CA ILE A 537 33.29 25.16 15.78
C ILE A 537 33.39 25.77 14.39
N THR A 538 34.47 25.43 13.70
CA THR A 538 34.64 25.74 12.28
C THR A 538 34.13 24.57 11.46
N TYR A 539 33.37 24.86 10.40
CA TYR A 539 32.94 23.88 9.42
C TYR A 539 33.64 24.15 8.09
N THR A 540 34.09 23.09 7.42
CA THR A 540 34.72 23.20 6.10
C THR A 540 34.18 22.13 5.18
N SER A 541 33.72 22.53 4.00
CA SER A 541 33.35 21.59 2.93
C SER A 541 34.55 21.29 2.04
N ALA A 542 34.76 20.03 1.70
CA ALA A 542 35.77 19.63 0.72
C ALA A 542 35.40 20.06 -0.71
N ASP A 543 34.11 20.27 -1.00
CA ASP A 543 33.61 20.78 -2.28
C ASP A 543 32.29 21.53 -2.09
N GLU A 544 32.37 22.86 -2.03
CA GLU A 544 31.22 23.75 -1.89
C GLU A 544 30.30 23.75 -3.12
N ASN A 545 30.73 23.20 -4.26
CA ASN A 545 29.87 23.02 -5.43
C ASN A 545 28.89 21.85 -5.25
N ILE A 546 29.16 20.94 -4.32
CA ILE A 546 28.26 19.82 -3.96
C ILE A 546 27.45 20.17 -2.71
N ALA A 547 28.12 20.63 -1.65
CA ALA A 547 27.45 21.05 -0.43
C ALA A 547 28.22 22.18 0.26
N ALA A 548 27.52 23.26 0.61
CA ALA A 548 28.04 24.34 1.44
C ALA A 548 27.54 24.18 2.88
N VAL A 549 28.32 24.69 3.85
CA VAL A 549 27.98 24.57 5.27
C VAL A 549 28.18 25.89 6.00
N GLU A 550 27.20 26.27 6.81
CA GLU A 550 27.24 27.46 7.65
C GLU A 550 26.56 27.16 8.98
N ASN A 551 27.25 27.38 10.11
CA ASN A 551 26.71 27.19 11.47
C ASN A 551 26.01 25.83 11.66
N GLY A 552 26.64 24.75 11.17
CA GLY A 552 26.11 23.40 11.26
C GLY A 552 24.95 23.07 10.30
N ILE A 553 24.52 24.01 9.46
CA ILE A 553 23.48 23.79 8.43
C ILE A 553 24.16 23.54 7.09
N VAL A 554 23.87 22.40 6.49
CA VAL A 554 24.35 22.01 5.17
C VAL A 554 23.31 22.37 4.13
N LYS A 555 23.72 23.07 3.07
CA LYS A 555 22.93 23.33 1.87
C LYS A 555 23.53 22.55 0.70
N SER A 556 22.75 21.66 0.11
CA SER A 556 23.13 20.98 -1.14
C SER A 556 23.17 21.98 -2.30
N THR A 557 24.26 22.03 -3.05
CA THR A 557 24.51 22.99 -4.14
C THR A 557 24.68 22.30 -5.49
N GLY A 558 25.10 21.04 -5.51
CA GLY A 558 25.29 20.23 -6.72
C GLY A 558 25.24 18.74 -6.42
N TYR A 559 25.06 17.92 -7.46
CA TYR A 559 24.99 16.46 -7.33
C TYR A 559 26.39 15.85 -7.18
N GLY A 560 26.51 14.81 -6.36
CA GLY A 560 27.76 14.13 -6.09
C GLY A 560 27.96 13.83 -4.61
N THR A 561 29.18 13.45 -4.24
CA THR A 561 29.57 13.18 -2.86
C THR A 561 30.70 14.12 -2.46
N THR A 562 30.59 14.74 -1.29
CA THR A 562 31.65 15.54 -0.67
C THR A 562 31.74 15.22 0.82
N THR A 563 32.68 15.83 1.53
CA THR A 563 32.79 15.71 2.99
C THR A 563 32.70 17.06 3.66
N ILE A 564 32.11 17.08 4.85
CA ILE A 564 32.15 18.23 5.75
C ILE A 564 32.98 17.87 6.98
N THR A 565 33.93 18.73 7.32
CA THR A 565 34.74 18.63 8.54
C THR A 565 34.24 19.62 9.58
N ALA A 566 34.03 19.18 10.81
CA ALA A 566 33.80 20.05 11.97
C ALA A 566 35.07 20.05 12.83
N GLN A 567 35.54 21.22 13.24
CA GLN A 567 36.76 21.36 14.06
C GLN A 567 36.58 22.35 15.21
N SER A 568 37.05 22.00 16.41
CA SER A 568 37.19 22.90 17.56
C SER A 568 38.46 22.57 18.34
N GLY A 569 39.46 23.45 18.31
CA GLY A 569 40.79 23.16 18.83
C GLY A 569 41.41 21.95 18.11
N ASP A 570 41.86 20.97 18.88
CA ASP A 570 42.45 19.72 18.38
C ASP A 570 41.40 18.64 18.02
N TYR A 571 40.12 18.86 18.35
CA TYR A 571 39.05 17.93 18.03
C TYR A 571 38.53 18.18 16.63
N THR A 572 38.48 17.13 15.82
CA THR A 572 37.99 17.17 14.44
C THR A 572 37.22 15.89 14.13
N ASP A 573 36.17 16.02 13.33
CA ASP A 573 35.45 14.88 12.78
C ASP A 573 34.91 15.19 11.39
N THR A 574 34.64 14.17 10.58
CA THR A 574 34.16 14.32 9.19
C THR A 574 32.90 13.51 8.93
N ILE A 575 32.02 14.05 8.09
CA ILE A 575 30.79 13.38 7.63
C ILE A 575 30.73 13.41 6.11
N THR A 576 30.23 12.33 5.52
CA THR A 576 29.99 12.23 4.08
C THR A 576 28.65 12.87 3.72
N ILE A 577 28.63 13.73 2.72
CA ILE A 577 27.41 14.34 2.18
C ILE A 577 27.17 13.77 0.79
N ASN A 578 26.04 13.08 0.61
CA ASN A 578 25.63 12.56 -0.70
C ASN A 578 24.45 13.37 -1.23
N VAL A 579 24.61 14.02 -2.38
CA VAL A 579 23.51 14.73 -3.06
C VAL A 579 23.09 13.90 -4.25
N LEU A 580 22.00 13.14 -4.06
CA LEU A 580 21.60 12.05 -4.93
C LEU A 580 20.87 12.54 -6.18
N ARG A 581 21.13 11.88 -7.31
CA ARG A 581 20.42 12.03 -8.58
C ARG A 581 20.21 10.68 -9.23
N SER A 582 18.95 10.30 -9.43
CA SER A 582 18.64 9.03 -10.10
C SER A 582 19.00 9.04 -11.59
N ALA A 583 19.51 7.91 -12.08
CA ALA A 583 19.74 7.63 -13.48
C ALA A 583 18.41 7.42 -14.22
N ASN A 584 18.28 8.09 -15.36
CA ASN A 584 17.21 7.84 -16.32
C ASN A 584 17.49 6.59 -17.15
N SER A 585 18.76 6.34 -17.46
CA SER A 585 19.22 5.14 -18.17
C SER A 585 20.68 4.79 -17.81
N VAL A 586 21.05 3.55 -18.12
CA VAL A 586 22.44 3.06 -18.11
C VAL A 586 22.70 2.35 -19.45
N SER A 587 23.91 2.44 -19.98
CA SER A 587 24.35 1.75 -21.20
C SER A 587 25.75 1.18 -21.03
N LEU A 588 26.07 0.10 -21.75
CA LEU A 588 27.41 -0.46 -21.84
C LEU A 588 28.09 -0.01 -23.13
N ASP A 589 29.42 0.13 -23.10
CA ASP A 589 30.25 0.44 -24.27
C ASP A 589 30.23 -0.68 -25.34
N LYS A 590 29.92 -1.92 -24.92
CA LYS A 590 29.81 -3.09 -25.79
C LYS A 590 28.54 -3.87 -25.48
N THR A 591 27.84 -4.30 -26.52
CA THR A 591 26.66 -5.19 -26.41
C THR A 591 27.01 -6.66 -26.60
N SER A 592 28.21 -6.97 -27.10
CA SER A 592 28.74 -8.34 -27.19
C SER A 592 30.26 -8.40 -27.02
N LEU A 593 30.75 -9.53 -26.54
CA LEU A 593 32.16 -9.91 -26.42
C LEU A 593 32.35 -11.33 -26.93
N SER A 594 33.45 -11.58 -27.64
CA SER A 594 33.91 -12.91 -28.03
C SER A 594 35.31 -13.11 -27.46
N LEU A 595 35.46 -14.12 -26.61
CA LEU A 595 36.65 -14.37 -25.80
C LEU A 595 37.07 -15.85 -25.90
N ASP A 596 38.35 -16.15 -25.74
CA ASP A 596 38.81 -17.52 -25.48
C ASP A 596 38.84 -17.80 -23.96
N ILE A 597 38.71 -19.06 -23.55
CA ILE A 597 38.81 -19.44 -22.12
C ILE A 597 40.12 -18.88 -21.53
N GLY A 598 40.00 -18.15 -20.42
CA GLY A 598 41.12 -17.49 -19.73
C GLY A 598 41.31 -16.01 -20.10
N ASP A 599 40.67 -15.52 -21.16
CA ASP A 599 40.72 -14.10 -21.53
C ASP A 599 39.95 -13.20 -20.56
N THR A 600 40.32 -11.92 -20.54
CA THR A 600 39.62 -10.88 -19.78
C THR A 600 39.27 -9.69 -20.67
N ALA A 601 38.13 -9.05 -20.44
CA ALA A 601 37.71 -7.83 -21.14
C ALA A 601 37.01 -6.84 -20.20
N GLN A 602 37.22 -5.54 -20.42
CA GLN A 602 36.55 -4.49 -19.66
C GLN A 602 35.26 -4.03 -20.36
N LEU A 603 34.18 -3.97 -19.59
CA LEU A 603 32.95 -3.25 -19.90
C LEU A 603 32.90 -1.95 -19.09
N THR A 604 32.48 -0.87 -19.75
CA THR A 604 32.30 0.45 -19.14
C THR A 604 30.82 0.80 -19.18
N ALA A 605 30.22 1.02 -18.01
CA ALA A 605 28.85 1.49 -17.89
C ALA A 605 28.79 3.02 -17.88
N THR A 606 27.87 3.60 -18.65
CA THR A 606 27.61 5.05 -18.68
C THR A 606 26.17 5.30 -18.26
N MET A 607 25.96 6.16 -17.26
CA MET A 607 24.63 6.58 -16.82
C MET A 607 24.22 7.90 -17.46
N GLN A 608 22.93 8.07 -17.70
CA GLN A 608 22.35 9.36 -18.09
C GLN A 608 21.35 9.82 -17.03
N PRO A 609 21.40 11.07 -16.57
CA PRO A 609 22.43 12.07 -16.88
C PRO A 609 23.80 11.65 -16.33
N SER A 610 24.89 12.19 -16.89
CA SER A 610 26.27 11.77 -16.56
C SER A 610 26.71 12.00 -15.12
N ASN A 611 25.97 12.83 -14.37
CA ASN A 611 26.16 13.07 -12.93
C ASN A 611 25.09 12.38 -12.07
N ALA A 612 24.43 11.34 -12.58
CA ALA A 612 23.65 10.44 -11.74
C ALA A 612 24.56 9.79 -10.68
N THR A 613 24.01 9.55 -9.49
CA THR A 613 24.76 9.05 -8.33
C THR A 613 24.41 7.61 -7.98
N ASP A 614 23.64 6.91 -8.81
CA ASP A 614 23.29 5.51 -8.59
C ASP A 614 24.53 4.63 -8.47
N LYS A 615 24.46 3.64 -7.58
CA LYS A 615 25.44 2.56 -7.52
C LYS A 615 25.14 1.54 -8.62
N LEU A 616 26.19 1.01 -9.23
CA LEU A 616 26.11 -0.02 -10.27
C LEU A 616 26.34 -1.40 -9.64
N THR A 617 25.45 -2.34 -9.94
CA THR A 617 25.59 -3.75 -9.57
C THR A 617 25.78 -4.58 -10.84
N TRP A 618 26.79 -5.44 -10.87
CA TRP A 618 27.10 -6.30 -12.01
C TRP A 618 26.75 -7.75 -11.71
N THR A 619 26.09 -8.41 -12.65
CA THR A 619 25.71 -9.83 -12.53
C THR A 619 26.02 -10.58 -13.83
N THR A 620 26.15 -11.90 -13.73
CA THR A 620 26.31 -12.82 -14.87
C THR A 620 25.18 -13.83 -14.87
N SER A 621 24.66 -14.19 -16.04
CA SER A 621 23.68 -15.27 -16.17
C SER A 621 24.28 -16.66 -15.99
N ASN A 622 25.61 -16.81 -16.18
CA ASN A 622 26.32 -18.07 -15.99
C ASN A 622 27.79 -17.82 -15.61
N ALA A 623 28.10 -17.98 -14.32
CA ALA A 623 29.45 -17.78 -13.78
C ALA A 623 30.46 -18.87 -14.20
N GLU A 624 30.00 -20.05 -14.65
CA GLU A 624 30.88 -21.10 -15.18
C GLU A 624 31.38 -20.77 -16.59
N VAL A 625 30.71 -19.84 -17.29
CA VAL A 625 31.10 -19.36 -18.63
C VAL A 625 31.84 -18.03 -18.53
N ALA A 626 31.27 -17.03 -17.86
CA ALA A 626 31.93 -15.74 -17.67
C ALA A 626 31.61 -15.13 -16.29
N ALA A 627 32.65 -14.76 -15.56
CA ALA A 627 32.55 -14.01 -14.30
C ALA A 627 32.67 -12.51 -14.55
N VAL A 628 32.07 -11.67 -13.70
CA VAL A 628 32.21 -10.21 -13.77
C VAL A 628 32.48 -9.63 -12.38
N ASP A 629 33.43 -8.70 -12.31
CA ASP A 629 33.67 -7.86 -11.14
C ASP A 629 33.90 -6.41 -11.57
N ASN A 630 33.03 -5.50 -11.13
CA ASN A 630 33.07 -4.08 -11.47
C ASN A 630 33.30 -3.78 -12.97
N GLY A 631 32.62 -4.54 -13.84
CA GLY A 631 32.73 -4.44 -15.30
C GLY A 631 33.89 -5.21 -15.93
N THR A 632 34.81 -5.78 -15.14
CA THR A 632 35.85 -6.69 -15.63
C THR A 632 35.26 -8.06 -15.85
N VAL A 633 35.17 -8.51 -17.10
CA VAL A 633 34.67 -9.83 -17.49
C VAL A 633 35.84 -10.80 -17.62
N THR A 634 35.76 -11.97 -16.98
CA THR A 634 36.74 -13.07 -17.12
C THR A 634 36.07 -14.28 -17.74
N ALA A 635 36.61 -14.78 -18.85
CA ALA A 635 36.13 -15.98 -19.53
C ALA A 635 36.59 -17.24 -18.77
N VAL A 636 35.62 -18.03 -18.28
CA VAL A 636 35.85 -19.19 -17.40
C VAL A 636 35.69 -20.51 -18.13
N GLY A 637 34.67 -20.64 -18.98
CA GLY A 637 34.32 -21.89 -19.67
C GLY A 637 33.59 -21.63 -20.97
N ALA A 638 33.63 -22.60 -21.89
CA ALA A 638 33.02 -22.43 -23.21
C ALA A 638 31.49 -22.34 -23.12
N GLY A 639 30.90 -21.42 -23.88
CA GLY A 639 29.46 -21.21 -23.93
C GLY A 639 29.08 -19.73 -24.01
N THR A 640 27.84 -19.40 -23.67
CA THR A 640 27.32 -18.03 -23.68
C THR A 640 26.85 -17.61 -22.28
N ALA A 641 27.25 -16.42 -21.86
CA ALA A 641 26.76 -15.75 -20.65
C ALA A 641 26.31 -14.32 -20.97
N VAL A 642 25.37 -13.78 -20.19
CA VAL A 642 24.93 -12.38 -20.29
C VAL A 642 25.38 -11.65 -19.04
N ILE A 643 26.22 -10.64 -19.23
CA ILE A 643 26.63 -9.72 -18.17
C ILE A 643 25.63 -8.57 -18.12
N THR A 644 25.00 -8.34 -16.97
CA THR A 644 24.03 -7.26 -16.75
C THR A 644 24.56 -6.27 -15.73
N VAL A 645 24.46 -4.98 -16.04
CA VAL A 645 24.65 -3.90 -15.06
C VAL A 645 23.29 -3.32 -14.69
N THR A 646 23.05 -3.11 -13.39
CA THR A 646 21.81 -2.54 -12.84
C THR A 646 22.14 -1.35 -11.94
N THR A 647 21.47 -0.21 -12.15
CA THR A 647 21.55 0.96 -11.27
C THR A 647 20.68 0.76 -10.02
N THR A 648 20.96 1.48 -8.93
CA THR A 648 20.11 1.45 -7.72
C THR A 648 18.65 1.86 -7.99
N SER A 649 18.41 2.74 -8.97
CA SER A 649 17.07 3.10 -9.48
C SER A 649 16.43 2.07 -10.42
N GLY A 650 17.07 0.92 -10.66
CA GLY A 650 16.52 -0.20 -11.43
C GLY A 650 16.66 -0.08 -12.95
N LYS A 651 17.55 0.77 -13.47
CA LYS A 651 17.88 0.82 -14.90
C LYS A 651 18.92 -0.24 -15.23
N THR A 652 18.79 -0.90 -16.37
CA THR A 652 19.64 -2.03 -16.74
C THR A 652 20.25 -1.90 -18.13
N ALA A 653 21.46 -2.42 -18.32
CA ALA A 653 22.07 -2.67 -19.63
C ALA A 653 22.79 -4.02 -19.62
N ALA A 654 22.90 -4.67 -20.77
CA ALA A 654 23.46 -6.02 -20.85
C ALA A 654 24.42 -6.20 -22.04
N CYS A 655 25.37 -7.12 -21.86
CA CYS A 655 26.36 -7.53 -22.85
C CYS A 655 26.39 -9.06 -22.94
N THR A 656 26.27 -9.60 -24.14
CA THR A 656 26.39 -11.05 -24.38
C THR A 656 27.86 -11.44 -24.56
N VAL A 657 28.34 -12.36 -23.75
CA VAL A 657 29.71 -12.88 -23.78
C VAL A 657 29.69 -14.29 -24.32
N GLU A 658 30.32 -14.50 -25.46
CA GLU A 658 30.55 -15.82 -26.06
C GLU A 658 32.00 -16.23 -25.79
N VAL A 659 32.17 -17.37 -25.13
CA VAL A 659 33.47 -17.91 -24.77
C VAL A 659 33.74 -19.16 -25.59
N ALA A 660 34.82 -19.17 -26.36
CA ALA A 660 35.27 -20.33 -27.12
C ALA A 660 36.34 -21.11 -26.36
N GLY A 661 36.27 -22.44 -26.46
CA GLY A 661 37.27 -23.37 -25.92
C GLY A 661 37.72 -24.36 -26.98
N THR A 662 38.90 -24.95 -26.82
CA THR A 662 39.34 -26.09 -27.63
C THR A 662 39.22 -27.35 -26.79
N PHE A 663 38.45 -28.32 -27.28
CA PHE A 663 38.20 -29.60 -26.64
C PHE A 663 38.71 -30.75 -27.49
N THR A 664 38.95 -31.91 -26.89
CA THR A 664 39.43 -33.11 -27.60
C THR A 664 38.29 -34.11 -27.74
N ILE A 665 38.09 -34.60 -28.97
CA ILE A 665 37.25 -35.76 -29.27
C ILE A 665 38.16 -36.96 -29.51
N THR A 666 38.12 -37.95 -28.64
CA THR A 666 38.89 -39.19 -28.83
C THR A 666 38.06 -40.18 -29.64
N ALA A 667 38.47 -40.42 -30.88
CA ALA A 667 37.80 -41.30 -31.82
C ALA A 667 38.53 -42.63 -32.00
N SER A 668 37.82 -43.75 -31.86
CA SER A 668 38.38 -45.09 -32.05
C SER A 668 37.45 -46.02 -32.82
N ALA A 669 38.02 -47.04 -33.45
CA ALA A 669 37.30 -48.06 -34.20
C ALA A 669 37.77 -49.43 -33.72
N GLY A 670 36.82 -50.35 -33.53
CA GLY A 670 37.10 -51.76 -33.28
C GLY A 670 37.75 -52.43 -34.49
N GLU A 671 38.23 -53.66 -34.31
CA GLU A 671 38.80 -54.43 -35.41
C GLU A 671 37.80 -54.59 -36.56
N ASN A 672 38.30 -54.63 -37.80
CA ASN A 672 37.52 -54.85 -39.03
C ASN A 672 36.69 -53.65 -39.53
N GLY A 673 37.15 -52.43 -39.24
CA GLY A 673 36.70 -51.22 -39.89
C GLY A 673 37.49 -49.99 -39.43
N THR A 674 37.07 -48.81 -39.88
CA THR A 674 37.75 -47.54 -39.61
C THR A 674 36.77 -46.44 -39.24
N ILE A 675 37.24 -45.48 -38.43
CA ILE A 675 36.60 -44.20 -38.19
C ILE A 675 37.55 -43.08 -38.64
N SER A 676 37.05 -42.03 -39.30
CA SER A 676 37.87 -40.91 -39.77
C SER A 676 37.19 -39.58 -39.47
N PRO A 677 37.85 -38.64 -38.77
CA PRO A 677 39.21 -38.76 -38.20
C PRO A 677 39.29 -39.75 -37.02
N CYS A 678 40.48 -40.32 -36.76
CA CYS A 678 40.73 -41.23 -35.63
C CYS A 678 41.78 -40.64 -34.66
N GLY A 679 41.81 -41.15 -33.43
CA GLY A 679 42.66 -40.65 -32.35
C GLY A 679 42.08 -39.41 -31.67
N ASP A 680 42.94 -38.63 -31.01
CA ASP A 680 42.57 -37.39 -30.35
C ASP A 680 42.44 -36.26 -31.38
N VAL A 681 41.21 -35.77 -31.56
CA VAL A 681 40.86 -34.72 -32.52
C VAL A 681 40.55 -33.42 -31.77
N PRO A 682 41.41 -32.39 -31.84
CA PRO A 682 41.11 -31.09 -31.25
C PRO A 682 40.03 -30.38 -32.08
N VAL A 683 38.98 -29.92 -31.40
CA VAL A 683 37.82 -29.25 -32.00
C VAL A 683 37.51 -28.00 -31.19
N ARG A 684 37.32 -26.86 -31.85
CA ARG A 684 36.84 -25.65 -31.18
C ARG A 684 35.35 -25.80 -30.87
N SER A 685 34.92 -25.33 -29.71
CA SER A 685 33.56 -25.49 -29.18
C SER A 685 32.45 -25.07 -30.13
N ASN A 686 32.71 -24.08 -30.98
CA ASN A 686 31.79 -23.52 -31.97
C ASN A 686 31.93 -24.11 -33.39
N GLU A 687 32.75 -25.15 -33.57
CA GLU A 687 32.94 -25.83 -34.86
C GLU A 687 32.13 -27.13 -34.94
N LYS A 688 31.69 -27.47 -36.16
CA LYS A 688 31.07 -28.77 -36.44
C LYS A 688 32.12 -29.74 -36.95
N THR A 689 32.17 -30.94 -36.38
CA THR A 689 33.12 -31.98 -36.79
C THR A 689 32.40 -33.28 -37.10
N VAL A 690 32.62 -33.80 -38.31
CA VAL A 690 32.00 -35.02 -38.83
C VAL A 690 32.98 -36.18 -38.76
N PHE A 691 32.52 -37.33 -38.25
CA PHE A 691 33.23 -38.59 -38.21
C PHE A 691 32.55 -39.59 -39.15
N ASN A 692 33.30 -40.16 -40.10
CA ASN A 692 32.82 -41.18 -41.03
C ASN A 692 33.27 -42.56 -40.57
N ILE A 693 32.37 -43.55 -40.57
CA ILE A 693 32.60 -44.93 -40.14
C ILE A 693 32.47 -45.86 -41.35
N ILE A 694 33.51 -46.66 -41.61
CA ILE A 694 33.58 -47.55 -42.78
C ILE A 694 33.95 -48.98 -42.33
N PRO A 695 33.08 -49.98 -42.50
CA PRO A 695 33.41 -51.38 -42.22
C PRO A 695 34.34 -51.98 -43.28
N ASP A 696 35.16 -52.96 -42.89
CA ASP A 696 35.97 -53.77 -43.80
C ASP A 696 35.12 -54.78 -44.60
N TYR A 697 35.70 -55.36 -45.65
CA TYR A 697 35.03 -56.38 -46.46
C TYR A 697 34.58 -57.57 -45.60
N GLY A 698 33.31 -57.96 -45.72
CA GLY A 698 32.71 -59.02 -44.90
C GLY A 698 32.13 -58.57 -43.56
N TYR A 699 32.15 -57.27 -43.25
CA TYR A 699 31.65 -56.70 -42.01
C TYR A 699 30.61 -55.60 -42.25
N VAL A 700 29.80 -55.33 -41.22
CA VAL A 700 28.90 -54.16 -41.13
C VAL A 700 29.15 -53.42 -39.82
N VAL A 701 28.73 -52.15 -39.77
CA VAL A 701 28.72 -51.39 -38.52
C VAL A 701 27.73 -52.08 -37.57
N LYS A 702 28.24 -52.50 -36.41
CA LYS A 702 27.46 -53.07 -35.33
C LYS A 702 26.82 -51.97 -34.52
N ASP A 703 27.61 -50.99 -34.11
CA ASP A 703 27.16 -49.84 -33.34
C ASP A 703 28.19 -48.70 -33.39
N VAL A 704 27.76 -47.48 -33.07
CA VAL A 704 28.63 -46.34 -32.79
C VAL A 704 28.25 -45.81 -31.42
N LEU A 705 29.23 -45.65 -30.52
CA LEU A 705 29.02 -45.14 -29.18
C LEU A 705 29.63 -43.75 -29.03
N VAL A 706 28.82 -42.77 -28.64
CA VAL A 706 29.27 -41.40 -28.32
C VAL A 706 29.21 -41.24 -26.81
N ASN A 707 30.35 -40.96 -26.17
CA ASN A 707 30.48 -40.95 -24.71
C ASN A 707 29.96 -42.24 -24.03
N GLY A 708 30.17 -43.38 -24.70
CA GLY A 708 29.70 -44.69 -24.24
C GLY A 708 28.22 -44.97 -24.47
N ILE A 709 27.46 -44.06 -25.08
CA ILE A 709 26.04 -44.22 -25.40
C ILE A 709 25.88 -44.57 -26.88
N SER A 710 25.19 -45.69 -27.16
CA SER A 710 24.87 -46.12 -28.52
C SER A 710 24.05 -45.07 -29.27
N VAL A 711 24.52 -44.68 -30.45
CA VAL A 711 23.77 -43.90 -31.45
C VAL A 711 23.32 -44.78 -32.63
N GLY A 712 23.52 -46.09 -32.53
CA GLY A 712 23.16 -47.08 -33.52
C GLY A 712 24.23 -47.30 -34.59
N ALA A 713 23.98 -48.30 -35.44
CA ALA A 713 24.81 -48.61 -36.61
C ALA A 713 24.68 -47.53 -37.69
N VAL A 714 25.41 -46.42 -37.52
CA VAL A 714 25.48 -45.29 -38.45
C VAL A 714 26.82 -45.26 -39.17
N GLU A 715 26.81 -44.77 -40.42
CA GLU A 715 28.02 -44.61 -41.23
C GLU A 715 28.68 -43.23 -41.03
N ASN A 716 28.01 -42.29 -40.35
CA ASN A 716 28.60 -41.01 -39.94
C ASN A 716 27.94 -40.42 -38.68
N TYR A 717 28.68 -39.59 -37.93
CA TYR A 717 28.19 -38.83 -36.78
C TYR A 717 28.80 -37.42 -36.76
N THR A 718 28.02 -36.40 -36.38
CA THR A 718 28.48 -35.00 -36.31
C THR A 718 28.40 -34.46 -34.89
N PHE A 719 29.50 -33.93 -34.35
CA PHE A 719 29.49 -33.13 -33.13
C PHE A 719 29.22 -31.66 -33.46
N SER A 720 28.35 -31.02 -32.69
CA SER A 720 28.08 -29.58 -32.71
C SER A 720 28.00 -29.05 -31.28
N ASP A 721 28.57 -27.87 -31.03
CA ASP A 721 28.50 -27.15 -29.75
C ASP A 721 29.12 -27.90 -28.56
N LEU A 722 30.42 -28.26 -28.69
CA LEU A 722 31.13 -28.95 -27.61
C LEU A 722 31.32 -28.04 -26.41
N THR A 723 30.89 -28.52 -25.24
CA THR A 723 31.10 -27.87 -23.94
C THR A 723 32.19 -28.55 -23.11
N GLY A 724 32.82 -29.60 -23.65
CA GLY A 724 33.86 -30.39 -23.00
C GLY A 724 34.45 -31.46 -23.92
N ASN A 725 35.42 -32.23 -23.41
CA ASN A 725 35.99 -33.36 -24.14
C ASN A 725 34.94 -34.46 -24.38
N ALA A 726 35.05 -35.17 -25.49
CA ALA A 726 34.11 -36.23 -25.87
C ALA A 726 34.83 -37.46 -26.44
N THR A 727 34.10 -38.57 -26.58
CA THR A 727 34.61 -39.81 -27.19
C THR A 727 33.61 -40.34 -28.22
N ILE A 728 34.12 -40.97 -29.28
CA ILE A 728 33.31 -41.70 -30.27
C ILE A 728 34.00 -43.02 -30.62
N THR A 729 33.28 -44.13 -30.52
CA THR A 729 33.81 -45.48 -30.78
C THR A 729 32.92 -46.23 -31.74
N ALA A 730 33.48 -46.77 -32.83
CA ALA A 730 32.74 -47.59 -33.79
C ALA A 730 33.02 -49.09 -33.56
N GLU A 731 31.99 -49.93 -33.56
CA GLU A 731 32.08 -51.38 -33.49
C GLU A 731 31.59 -52.02 -34.79
N PHE A 732 32.16 -53.16 -35.15
CA PHE A 732 31.84 -53.89 -36.39
C PHE A 732 31.48 -55.35 -36.09
N ALA A 733 30.60 -55.93 -36.91
CA ALA A 733 30.23 -57.34 -36.84
C ALA A 733 30.43 -58.05 -38.17
N LYS A 734 30.95 -59.27 -38.10
CA LYS A 734 31.15 -60.12 -39.29
C LYS A 734 29.82 -60.58 -39.84
N ILE A 735 29.73 -60.66 -41.17
CA ILE A 735 28.61 -61.29 -41.86
C ILE A 735 29.01 -62.70 -42.28
N ASN A 736 28.19 -63.67 -41.90
CA ASN A 736 28.34 -65.06 -42.30
C ASN A 736 27.24 -65.42 -43.29
N VAL A 737 27.64 -65.86 -44.48
CA VAL A 737 26.72 -66.30 -45.54
C VAL A 737 27.02 -67.75 -45.88
N VAL A 738 25.98 -68.58 -45.88
CA VAL A 738 26.03 -70.02 -46.22
C VAL A 738 24.98 -70.30 -47.29
N TYR A 739 25.35 -71.01 -48.37
CA TYR A 739 24.43 -71.42 -49.43
C TYR A 739 24.55 -72.92 -49.69
N GLU A 740 23.52 -73.69 -49.30
CA GLU A 740 23.49 -75.15 -49.43
C GLU A 740 22.06 -75.63 -49.73
N ASN A 741 21.91 -76.70 -50.52
CA ASN A 741 20.61 -77.28 -50.90
C ASN A 741 19.61 -76.24 -51.41
N ASN A 742 20.09 -75.27 -52.20
CA ASN A 742 19.33 -74.17 -52.77
C ASN A 742 18.74 -73.18 -51.74
N ILE A 743 19.21 -73.17 -50.49
CA ILE A 743 18.82 -72.19 -49.47
C ILE A 743 20.03 -71.34 -49.10
N ILE A 744 19.90 -70.02 -49.18
CA ILE A 744 20.89 -69.07 -48.67
C ILE A 744 20.50 -68.63 -47.26
N THR A 745 21.44 -68.71 -46.34
CA THR A 745 21.32 -68.21 -44.97
C THR A 745 22.35 -67.12 -44.74
N ILE A 746 21.91 -65.92 -44.36
CA ILE A 746 22.76 -64.78 -44.02
C ILE A 746 22.54 -64.45 -42.55
N SER A 747 23.63 -64.35 -41.79
CA SER A 747 23.59 -64.12 -40.34
C SER A 747 24.70 -63.17 -39.90
N SER A 748 24.45 -62.42 -38.83
CA SER A 748 25.45 -61.58 -38.17
C SER A 748 25.06 -61.34 -36.72
N GLU A 749 26.06 -61.04 -35.89
CA GLU A 749 25.85 -60.54 -34.52
C GLU A 749 25.47 -59.05 -34.47
N ALA A 750 25.31 -58.39 -35.63
CA ALA A 750 24.66 -57.09 -35.76
C ALA A 750 23.33 -57.24 -36.50
N ALA A 751 22.41 -56.30 -36.26
CA ALA A 751 21.22 -56.17 -37.09
C ALA A 751 21.63 -55.83 -38.53
N LEU A 752 21.17 -56.61 -39.50
CA LEU A 752 21.38 -56.33 -40.91
C LEU A 752 20.28 -55.41 -41.37
N LYS A 753 20.63 -54.28 -41.97
CA LYS A 753 19.64 -53.30 -42.44
C LYS A 753 19.84 -53.03 -43.91
N ASN A 754 18.83 -53.34 -44.71
CA ASN A 754 18.71 -52.96 -46.12
C ASN A 754 19.85 -53.45 -47.03
N LEU A 755 20.56 -54.51 -46.65
CA LEU A 755 21.54 -55.12 -47.54
C LEU A 755 20.82 -55.69 -48.78
N LYS A 756 21.51 -55.74 -49.92
CA LYS A 756 20.98 -56.24 -51.20
C LYS A 756 21.64 -57.58 -51.50
N LEU A 757 20.86 -58.65 -51.44
CA LEU A 757 21.23 -59.96 -51.95
C LEU A 757 20.88 -60.01 -53.44
N ILE A 758 21.89 -60.14 -54.28
CA ILE A 758 21.76 -60.20 -55.72
C ILE A 758 21.93 -61.66 -56.14
N ILE A 759 20.91 -62.19 -56.83
CA ILE A 759 20.82 -63.56 -57.31
C ILE A 759 20.76 -63.52 -58.83
N ALA A 760 21.84 -63.94 -59.49
CA ALA A 760 21.96 -63.90 -60.94
C ALA A 760 22.03 -65.32 -61.52
N ALA A 761 21.07 -65.67 -62.37
CA ALA A 761 21.02 -66.94 -63.08
C ALA A 761 21.46 -66.77 -64.55
N TYR A 762 22.21 -67.74 -65.05
CA TYR A 762 22.78 -67.74 -66.38
C TYR A 762 22.40 -69.03 -67.13
N ASP A 763 22.27 -68.96 -68.45
CA ASP A 763 22.11 -70.17 -69.29
C ASP A 763 23.45 -70.92 -69.48
N GLU A 764 23.38 -72.06 -70.16
CA GLU A 764 24.55 -72.90 -70.49
C GLU A 764 25.62 -72.17 -71.32
N GLU A 765 25.25 -71.09 -72.03
CA GLU A 765 26.16 -70.24 -72.81
C GLU A 765 26.75 -69.08 -71.99
N GLY A 766 26.37 -68.96 -70.70
CA GLY A 766 26.87 -67.95 -69.77
C GLY A 766 26.19 -66.58 -69.89
N LYS A 767 25.04 -66.49 -70.57
CA LYS A 767 24.28 -65.24 -70.69
C LYS A 767 23.29 -65.11 -69.53
N LEU A 768 23.19 -63.91 -68.96
CA LEU A 768 22.28 -63.62 -67.84
C LEU A 768 20.83 -63.80 -68.32
N THR A 769 20.14 -64.78 -67.76
CA THR A 769 18.75 -65.08 -68.08
C THR A 769 17.80 -64.45 -67.07
N ASN A 770 18.22 -64.35 -65.80
CA ASN A 770 17.46 -63.69 -64.75
C ASN A 770 18.39 -63.06 -63.70
N CYS A 771 18.00 -61.91 -63.16
CA CYS A 771 18.68 -61.29 -62.02
C CYS A 771 17.64 -60.73 -61.07
N GLU A 772 17.63 -61.26 -59.85
CA GLU A 772 16.74 -60.85 -58.78
C GLU A 772 17.54 -60.17 -57.68
N ILE A 773 17.04 -59.05 -57.16
CA ILE A 773 17.64 -58.36 -56.03
C ILE A 773 16.66 -58.38 -54.87
N LYS A 774 17.05 -59.03 -53.79
CA LYS A 774 16.28 -59.13 -52.57
C LYS A 774 16.90 -58.26 -51.48
N THR A 775 16.06 -57.71 -50.63
CA THR A 775 16.53 -56.90 -49.48
C THR A 775 16.66 -57.81 -48.26
N VAL A 776 17.84 -57.80 -47.66
CA VAL A 776 18.18 -58.55 -46.46
C VAL A 776 18.15 -57.57 -45.29
N THR A 777 17.16 -57.77 -44.43
CA THR A 777 17.01 -57.06 -43.17
C THR A 777 16.71 -58.08 -42.08
N THR A 778 17.48 -58.07 -41.00
CA THR A 778 17.31 -58.94 -39.84
C THR A 778 17.55 -58.16 -38.56
N ASN A 779 16.92 -58.57 -37.46
CA ASN A 779 17.33 -58.10 -36.15
C ASN A 779 18.64 -58.79 -35.75
N THR A 780 19.30 -58.24 -34.74
CA THR A 780 20.56 -58.75 -34.19
C THR A 780 20.46 -60.24 -33.84
N GLY A 781 21.36 -61.06 -34.40
CA GLY A 781 21.41 -62.50 -34.15
C GLY A 781 20.35 -63.35 -34.88
N GLU A 782 19.46 -62.73 -35.67
CA GLU A 782 18.51 -63.45 -36.51
C GLU A 782 19.11 -63.76 -37.89
N ASN A 783 18.70 -64.91 -38.45
CA ASN A 783 19.13 -65.35 -39.77
C ASN A 783 18.10 -64.92 -40.83
N TYR A 784 18.59 -64.33 -41.92
CA TYR A 784 17.82 -64.22 -43.15
C TYR A 784 17.97 -65.53 -43.92
N GLN A 785 16.85 -66.17 -44.26
CA GLN A 785 16.85 -67.37 -45.08
C GLN A 785 15.95 -67.17 -46.29
N ASP A 786 16.43 -67.60 -47.45
CA ASP A 786 15.63 -67.60 -48.67
C ASP A 786 15.98 -68.79 -49.55
N THR A 787 14.97 -69.29 -50.26
CA THR A 787 15.13 -70.39 -51.21
C THR A 787 15.40 -69.82 -52.58
N ILE A 788 16.51 -70.23 -53.18
CA ILE A 788 16.93 -69.84 -54.51
C ILE A 788 16.39 -70.89 -55.50
N PRO A 789 15.65 -70.50 -56.56
CA PRO A 789 15.10 -71.47 -57.52
C PRO A 789 16.20 -72.33 -58.17
N GLU A 790 15.93 -73.62 -58.40
CA GLU A 790 16.86 -74.50 -59.11
C GLU A 790 17.06 -74.04 -60.56
N ALA A 791 18.30 -73.70 -60.89
CA ALA A 791 18.79 -73.47 -62.25
C ALA A 791 20.25 -73.92 -62.33
N ASP A 792 20.70 -74.36 -63.51
CA ASP A 792 21.99 -75.04 -63.67
C ASP A 792 23.22 -74.15 -63.38
N ASN A 793 23.08 -72.80 -63.35
CA ASN A 793 24.19 -71.87 -63.08
C ASN A 793 23.74 -70.55 -62.40
N ILE A 794 23.99 -70.41 -61.09
CA ILE A 794 23.61 -69.23 -60.27
C ILE A 794 24.83 -68.61 -59.57
N LYS A 795 24.93 -67.27 -59.58
CA LYS A 795 25.88 -66.48 -58.77
C LYS A 795 25.16 -65.61 -57.74
N LEU A 796 25.72 -65.54 -56.53
CA LEU A 796 25.17 -64.82 -55.39
C LEU A 796 26.15 -63.74 -54.91
N MET A 797 25.65 -62.53 -54.61
CA MET A 797 26.44 -61.45 -54.03
C MET A 797 25.62 -60.72 -52.96
N LEU A 798 26.23 -60.37 -51.84
CA LEU A 798 25.62 -59.52 -50.82
C LEU A 798 26.26 -58.13 -50.83
N TRP A 799 25.45 -57.09 -50.70
CA TRP A 799 25.88 -55.70 -50.92
C TRP A 799 25.24 -54.72 -49.92
N SER A 800 25.96 -53.71 -49.42
CA SER A 800 25.45 -52.73 -48.44
C SER A 800 24.46 -51.71 -49.01
N GLY A 801 24.40 -51.56 -50.34
CA GLY A 801 23.56 -50.57 -51.01
C GLY A 801 24.31 -49.73 -52.05
N LEU A 802 23.55 -48.93 -52.80
CA LEU A 802 23.95 -48.37 -54.10
C LEU A 802 25.13 -47.36 -54.10
N ASP A 803 25.46 -46.72 -52.98
CA ASP A 803 26.45 -45.63 -52.97
C ASP A 803 27.87 -46.05 -52.56
N SER A 804 28.06 -47.27 -52.04
CA SER A 804 29.38 -47.86 -51.85
C SER A 804 29.43 -49.18 -52.62
N MET A 805 30.03 -49.21 -53.82
CA MET A 805 30.16 -50.40 -54.70
C MET A 805 31.07 -51.50 -54.13
N ARG A 806 31.09 -51.70 -52.81
CA ARG A 806 31.86 -52.73 -52.14
C ARG A 806 30.96 -53.94 -51.92
N PRO A 807 31.19 -55.07 -52.61
CA PRO A 807 30.55 -56.31 -52.22
C PRO A 807 30.90 -56.60 -50.75
N ILE A 808 29.94 -57.15 -50.01
CA ILE A 808 30.13 -57.58 -48.63
C ILE A 808 30.46 -59.09 -48.61
N TRP A 809 29.97 -59.85 -49.59
CA TRP A 809 30.25 -61.29 -49.72
C TRP A 809 29.99 -61.80 -51.15
N GLY A 810 30.78 -62.78 -51.63
CA GLY A 810 30.67 -63.49 -52.92
C GLY A 810 32.03 -63.86 -53.54
N ASP A 811 32.13 -64.96 -54.27
CA ASP A 811 33.34 -65.31 -55.04
C ASP A 811 33.56 -64.25 -56.13
N LYS A 812 34.74 -63.60 -56.10
CA LYS A 812 35.07 -62.37 -56.82
C LYS A 812 34.55 -62.27 -58.25
#